data_AF-A0A0N1HBX3-F1
#
_entry.id   AF-A0A0N1HBX3-F1
#
_cell.length_a   1.000
_cell.length_b   1.000
_cell.length_c   1.000
_cell.angle_alpha   90.00
_cell.angle_beta   90.00
_cell.angle_gamma   90.00
#
_symmetry.space_group_name_H-M   'P 1'
#
loop_
_entity.id
_entity.type
_entity.pdbx_description
1 polymer ?
#
loop_
_entity_poly.entity_id
_entity_poly.type
_entity_poly.pdbx_seq_one_letter_code
_entity_poly.pdbx_strand_id
1 'polypeptide(L)'
;MQEGSAPVANLRTSLGHEHSGEAEDEDSEYVTVPPALVAAAVVHLLETTTTGDILVFLPGMADIEETVEILERPQSVDGPATSSLLGFKIFKLHSLLSDTNGDVFNDVPSGERRVILSTNIAETSITLPGVRHVIDTGTSKDLILDHSNGSESLLCTWIDQQSQRQRRGRAGRTSPGNFYALYTKSKSESLPEYPQPELHRRDLTDVLLRLKLNGSTHGIEELLSMAPDPPPARNVQEAIHEMKRLGALSNDDKLTPLGRVLSQLPVAPRAAKALLLGILFRCFEPMLIAAAAMSQPHLIQNKEGTAREARTARRGYAATSDSDTISIINAVKKCREDKTVEDVFGLGRRAIFDLNAEVQALCNTLTRMGLLPRFPMPHAGAFPSLPPELSVNAHSIPLIKALLGFTIEPETAVCVTKSKYVGRQGFVVPHRTGVNFPGGNSELLENEGRVYEQGDLASYSYASNKGADFTNMMQTSMMTHMAALLTCQNVSVSTEDASMVIDETIKVKLDFLQDSSALTPSQKTMLLHEYRKMIERFLHLAWATLDQAVLEDKYYKASVVVPVSMFAGENALRDAVVQGFLDVLSADAEAHEIMLADRRVEGMSRARAKAEIKQQKATQKSAEDVYKESFLGKLMASQKQELPALDRQNAVINSAAPEEPAWLEGAQQTMRRTDATRRGDSLPTRTKGRGQMTRLEAAMSPPRG
;
A
#
# COMPACT_ATOMS: atom_id res chain seq x y z
N MET A 1 36.84 -21.24 50.94
CA MET A 1 36.27 -22.59 51.11
C MET A 1 34.77 -22.44 51.19
N GLN A 2 34.06 -23.12 50.28
CA GLN A 2 32.61 -23.33 50.14
C GLN A 2 31.72 -22.08 50.08
N GLU A 3 31.25 -21.65 48.90
CA GLU A 3 30.22 -22.25 48.02
C GLU A 3 28.78 -22.07 48.52
N GLY A 4 27.99 -21.36 47.71
CA GLY A 4 26.55 -21.20 47.85
C GLY A 4 26.01 -20.50 46.59
N SER A 5 26.03 -21.23 45.47
CA SER A 5 25.66 -20.75 44.14
C SER A 5 24.24 -21.23 43.75
N ALA A 6 23.48 -20.28 43.15
CA ALA A 6 22.47 -20.46 42.10
C ALA A 6 21.04 -20.96 42.49
N PRO A 7 19.97 -20.67 41.68
CA PRO A 7 20.03 -20.20 40.28
C PRO A 7 19.18 -18.99 39.87
N VAL A 8 19.77 -18.16 39.00
CA VAL A 8 19.07 -17.33 38.01
C VAL A 8 18.69 -18.26 36.85
N ALA A 9 17.40 -18.44 36.61
CA ALA A 9 16.89 -19.31 35.56
C ALA A 9 16.54 -18.50 34.30
N ASN A 10 17.29 -18.79 33.22
CA ASN A 10 16.89 -18.96 31.82
C ASN A 10 16.07 -17.87 31.10
N LEU A 11 16.80 -17.05 30.32
CA LEU A 11 16.30 -16.29 29.16
C LEU A 11 17.29 -16.41 27.98
N ARG A 12 17.76 -17.64 27.71
CA ARG A 12 18.62 -17.97 26.56
C ARG A 12 18.29 -19.35 26.02
N THR A 13 17.35 -19.41 25.08
CA THR A 13 17.25 -20.48 24.07
C THR A 13 16.22 -20.08 23.02
N SER A 14 16.67 -19.45 21.93
CA SER A 14 16.05 -19.49 20.59
C SER A 14 16.85 -18.63 19.60
N LEU A 15 18.12 -18.96 19.41
CA LEU A 15 18.90 -18.45 18.27
C LEU A 15 19.69 -19.63 17.70
N GLY A 16 19.30 -20.05 16.50
CA GLY A 16 19.94 -21.16 15.80
C GLY A 16 19.07 -21.72 14.68
N HIS A 17 18.87 -20.94 13.62
CA HIS A 17 18.61 -21.53 12.30
C HIS A 17 19.53 -20.86 11.27
N GLU A 18 20.41 -21.67 10.71
CA GLU A 18 21.35 -21.34 9.65
C GLU A 18 20.58 -20.88 8.40
N HIS A 19 20.87 -19.66 7.94
CA HIS A 19 20.36 -19.10 6.69
C HIS A 19 21.19 -19.62 5.51
N SER A 20 20.53 -20.36 4.61
CA SER A 20 21.01 -20.57 3.24
C SER A 20 20.66 -19.33 2.42
N GLY A 21 21.66 -18.74 1.76
CA GLY A 21 21.60 -17.42 1.14
C GLY A 21 20.55 -17.26 0.04
N GLU A 22 19.79 -16.18 0.17
CA GLU A 22 19.10 -15.45 -0.90
C GLU A 22 19.31 -13.95 -0.62
N ALA A 23 19.50 -13.17 -1.69
CA ALA A 23 20.08 -11.83 -1.69
C ALA A 23 19.51 -10.87 -0.62
N GLU A 24 20.43 -10.28 0.14
CA GLU A 24 20.16 -9.26 1.17
C GLU A 24 19.72 -7.95 0.49
N ASP A 25 18.48 -7.54 0.77
CA ASP A 25 17.99 -6.18 0.52
C ASP A 25 18.70 -5.23 1.52
N GLU A 26 19.88 -4.72 1.16
CA GLU A 26 20.50 -3.59 1.87
C GLU A 26 19.66 -2.31 1.61
N ASP A 27 19.22 -1.63 2.68
CA ASP A 27 18.74 -0.22 2.75
C ASP A 27 17.33 0.10 3.28
N SER A 28 16.70 -0.72 4.13
CA SER A 28 15.70 -0.17 5.08
C SER A 28 15.68 -0.86 6.44
N GLU A 29 16.74 -0.67 7.24
CA GLU A 29 16.72 -1.04 8.65
C GLU A 29 15.72 -0.12 9.39
N TYR A 30 14.50 -0.60 9.62
CA TYR A 30 13.49 0.13 10.39
C TYR A 30 14.00 0.41 11.81
N VAL A 31 14.11 1.69 12.16
CA VAL A 31 14.63 2.09 13.46
C VAL A 31 13.61 1.72 14.55
N THR A 32 13.95 0.71 15.34
CA THR A 32 13.08 0.22 16.42
C THR A 32 13.43 0.93 17.72
N VAL A 33 12.45 1.57 18.36
CA VAL A 33 12.63 2.19 19.68
C VAL A 33 12.39 1.14 20.77
N PRO A 34 13.29 0.97 21.75
CA PRO A 34 13.14 -0.01 22.84
C PRO A 34 12.45 0.60 24.07
N PRO A 35 11.11 0.48 24.25
CA PRO A 35 10.39 1.22 25.31
C PRO A 35 10.74 0.69 26.70
N ALA A 36 11.09 -0.59 26.82
CA ALA A 36 11.59 -1.19 28.05
C ALA A 36 12.93 -0.59 28.50
N LEU A 37 13.84 -0.28 27.58
CA LEU A 37 15.11 0.38 27.92
C LEU A 37 14.87 1.82 28.36
N VAL A 38 13.95 2.52 27.70
CA VAL A 38 13.53 3.87 28.09
C VAL A 38 12.96 3.86 29.51
N ALA A 39 12.03 2.97 29.82
CA ALA A 39 11.44 2.83 31.14
C ALA A 39 12.51 2.48 32.20
N ALA A 40 13.43 1.57 31.90
CA ALA A 40 14.54 1.23 32.79
C ALA A 40 15.45 2.43 33.06
N ALA A 41 15.74 3.25 32.05
CA ALA A 41 16.51 4.48 32.22
C ALA A 41 15.79 5.51 33.11
N VAL A 42 14.47 5.67 32.94
CA VAL A 42 13.65 6.54 33.81
C VAL A 42 13.71 6.05 35.26
N VAL A 43 13.47 4.76 35.50
CA VAL A 43 13.53 4.15 36.85
C VAL A 43 14.92 4.34 37.47
N HIS A 44 15.98 4.07 36.71
CA HIS A 44 17.34 4.27 37.18
C HIS A 44 17.60 5.72 37.61
N LEU A 45 17.11 6.72 36.86
CA LEU A 45 17.26 8.12 37.24
C LEU A 45 16.42 8.51 38.44
N LEU A 46 15.24 7.93 38.61
CA LEU A 46 14.41 8.13 39.80
C LEU A 46 15.10 7.59 41.06
N GLU A 47 15.79 6.45 40.95
CA GLU A 47 16.52 5.83 42.08
C GLU A 47 17.86 6.49 42.38
N THR A 48 18.60 6.92 41.36
CA THR A 48 19.98 7.43 41.51
C THR A 48 20.07 8.94 41.67
N THR A 49 19.02 9.69 41.36
CA THR A 49 19.03 11.16 41.44
C THR A 49 17.83 11.69 42.23
N THR A 50 18.01 12.79 42.95
CA THR A 50 17.00 13.31 43.89
C THR A 50 16.33 14.62 43.45
N THR A 51 16.82 15.30 42.41
CA THR A 51 16.30 16.61 41.98
C THR A 51 16.28 16.81 40.46
N GLY A 52 15.32 17.62 40.01
CA GLY A 52 15.16 18.06 38.62
C GLY A 52 14.34 17.11 37.77
N ASP A 53 13.50 17.65 36.91
CA ASP A 53 12.56 16.89 36.10
C ASP A 53 13.28 16.05 35.04
N ILE A 54 12.64 14.93 34.65
CA ILE A 54 13.11 14.02 33.61
C ILE A 54 12.30 14.30 32.34
N LEU A 55 12.98 14.59 31.24
CA LEU A 55 12.38 14.72 29.90
C LEU A 55 12.86 13.57 29.03
N VAL A 56 11.94 12.89 28.36
CA VAL A 56 12.21 11.75 27.48
C VAL A 56 11.76 12.08 26.07
N PHE A 57 12.65 11.94 25.09
CA PHE A 57 12.33 12.08 23.67
C PHE A 57 12.01 10.73 23.03
N LEU A 58 10.77 10.57 22.59
CA LEU A 58 10.21 9.41 21.89
C LEU A 58 9.71 9.82 20.50
N PRO A 59 9.66 8.93 19.50
CA PRO A 59 9.34 9.35 18.13
C PRO A 59 7.84 9.62 17.91
N GLY A 60 6.93 8.98 18.64
CA GLY A 60 5.48 9.20 18.48
C GLY A 60 4.62 8.84 19.69
N MET A 61 3.31 9.09 19.56
CA MET A 61 2.32 8.85 20.63
C MET A 61 2.24 7.40 21.08
N ALA A 62 2.32 6.43 20.15
CA ALA A 62 2.31 5.02 20.50
C ALA A 62 3.49 4.62 21.41
N ASP A 63 4.69 5.18 21.18
CA ASP A 63 5.85 4.92 22.03
C ASP A 63 5.69 5.56 23.42
N ILE A 64 5.03 6.73 23.48
CA ILE A 64 4.66 7.38 24.74
C ILE A 64 3.73 6.47 25.54
N GLU A 65 2.63 6.00 24.94
CA GLU A 65 1.66 5.14 25.60
C GLU A 65 2.26 3.80 26.06
N GLU A 66 3.07 3.17 25.22
CA GLU A 66 3.76 1.93 25.58
C GLU A 66 4.74 2.12 26.74
N THR A 67 5.48 3.24 26.75
CA THR A 67 6.37 3.59 27.86
C THR A 67 5.60 3.85 29.15
N VAL A 68 4.44 4.51 29.07
CA VAL A 68 3.53 4.70 30.22
C VAL A 68 3.04 3.36 30.75
N GLU A 69 2.59 2.45 29.87
CA GLU A 69 2.12 1.13 30.28
C GLU A 69 3.21 0.35 31.03
N ILE A 70 4.47 0.46 30.60
CA ILE A 70 5.61 -0.18 31.28
C ILE A 70 5.91 0.47 32.63
N LEU A 71 5.89 1.80 32.71
CA LEU A 71 6.18 2.55 33.94
C LEU A 71 5.07 2.44 35.00
N GLU A 72 3.82 2.26 34.59
CA GLU A 72 2.68 2.14 35.50
C GLU A 72 2.35 0.68 35.86
N ARG A 73 2.98 -0.30 35.20
CA ARG A 73 2.72 -1.73 35.44
C ARG A 73 3.00 -2.09 36.91
N PRO A 74 2.04 -2.71 37.63
CA PRO A 74 2.26 -3.23 38.98
C PRO A 74 3.29 -4.36 38.95
N GLN A 75 4.25 -4.37 39.88
CA GLN A 75 5.25 -5.44 39.96
C GLN A 75 4.69 -6.76 40.54
N SER A 76 3.46 -6.76 41.10
CA SER A 76 2.74 -7.97 41.55
C SER A 76 1.22 -7.73 41.62
N VAL A 77 0.43 -8.82 41.67
CA VAL A 77 -1.06 -8.79 41.71
C VAL A 77 -1.61 -8.04 42.94
N ASP A 78 -0.84 -7.96 44.02
CA ASP A 78 -1.17 -7.25 45.27
C ASP A 78 -0.20 -6.10 45.60
N GLY A 79 0.68 -5.73 44.67
CA GLY A 79 1.73 -4.73 44.89
C GLY A 79 1.32 -3.32 44.46
N PRO A 80 1.83 -2.26 45.12
CA PRO A 80 1.64 -0.89 44.65
C PRO A 80 2.28 -0.69 43.27
N ALA A 81 1.66 0.16 42.45
CA ALA A 81 2.22 0.54 41.15
C ALA A 81 3.62 1.15 41.31
N THR A 82 4.49 0.96 40.32
CA THR A 82 5.87 1.48 40.33
C THR A 82 5.92 3.00 40.57
N SER A 83 4.90 3.74 40.11
CA SER A 83 4.71 5.18 40.36
C SER A 83 4.49 5.52 41.84
N SER A 84 3.78 4.68 42.57
CA SER A 84 3.51 4.86 44.01
C SER A 84 4.73 4.53 44.87
N LEU A 85 5.61 3.64 44.39
CA LEU A 85 6.84 3.26 45.10
C LEU A 85 7.97 4.28 44.94
N LEU A 86 8.13 4.83 43.72
CA LEU A 86 9.22 5.74 43.38
C LEU A 86 8.84 7.23 43.45
N GLY A 87 7.56 7.55 43.67
CA GLY A 87 7.06 8.92 43.81
C GLY A 87 7.27 9.75 42.55
N PHE A 88 6.51 9.49 41.48
CA PHE A 88 6.57 10.30 40.27
C PHE A 88 5.23 10.45 39.58
N LYS A 89 5.11 11.52 38.79
CA LYS A 89 3.95 11.81 37.94
C LYS A 89 4.37 11.94 36.49
N ILE A 90 3.68 11.20 35.62
CA ILE A 90 3.91 11.23 34.17
C ILE A 90 3.09 12.34 33.53
N PHE A 91 3.71 13.09 32.63
CA PHE A 91 3.08 14.05 31.73
C PHE A 91 3.41 13.69 30.29
N LYS A 92 2.39 13.67 29.43
CA LYS A 92 2.53 13.36 28.01
C LYS A 92 2.53 14.67 27.21
N LEU A 93 3.50 14.85 26.33
CA LEU A 93 3.58 15.98 25.40
C LEU A 93 3.58 15.47 23.96
N HIS A 94 2.50 15.77 23.24
CA HIS A 94 2.32 15.35 21.86
C HIS A 94 1.43 16.34 21.11
N SER A 95 1.60 16.49 19.79
CA SER A 95 0.76 17.38 18.97
C SER A 95 -0.73 17.05 19.05
N LEU A 96 -1.08 15.75 19.10
CA LEU A 96 -2.45 15.24 19.30
C LEU A 96 -3.07 15.61 20.66
N LEU A 97 -2.27 16.01 21.65
CA LEU A 97 -2.71 16.36 23.00
C LEU A 97 -2.73 17.88 23.22
N SER A 98 -3.02 18.66 22.16
CA SER A 98 -2.91 20.12 22.21
C SER A 98 -3.68 20.79 23.37
N ASP A 99 -4.84 20.24 23.76
CA ASP A 99 -5.66 20.76 24.86
C ASP A 99 -5.06 20.48 26.25
N THR A 100 -4.33 19.36 26.40
CA THR A 100 -3.75 18.92 27.68
C THR A 100 -2.24 19.14 27.77
N ASN A 101 -1.59 19.58 26.69
CA ASN A 101 -0.15 19.89 26.70
C ASN A 101 0.21 20.95 27.75
N GLY A 102 -0.74 21.80 28.15
CA GLY A 102 -0.59 22.75 29.25
C GLY A 102 -0.38 22.08 30.62
N ASP A 103 -0.81 20.82 30.79
CA ASP A 103 -0.73 20.13 32.07
C ASP A 103 0.70 19.90 32.55
N VAL A 104 1.67 19.89 31.63
CA VAL A 104 3.10 19.78 31.97
C VAL A 104 3.58 20.91 32.89
N PHE A 105 2.88 22.04 32.89
CA PHE A 105 3.17 23.19 33.74
C PHE A 105 2.51 23.12 35.12
N ASN A 106 1.59 22.17 35.34
CA ASN A 106 0.92 22.01 36.62
C ASN A 106 1.91 21.55 37.70
N ASP A 107 1.70 21.98 38.94
CA ASP A 107 2.51 21.55 40.07
C ASP A 107 2.43 20.04 40.29
N VAL A 108 3.56 19.48 40.71
CA VAL A 108 3.68 18.06 41.07
C VAL A 108 3.50 17.94 42.60
N PRO A 109 2.73 16.96 43.10
CA PRO A 109 2.56 16.75 44.55
C PRO A 109 3.89 16.68 45.30
N SER A 110 3.89 17.11 46.57
CA SER A 110 5.09 17.07 47.40
C SER A 110 5.58 15.63 47.58
N GLY A 111 6.84 15.37 47.24
CA GLY A 111 7.44 14.04 47.26
C GLY A 111 7.35 13.29 45.93
N GLU A 112 6.68 13.85 44.93
CA GLU A 112 6.66 13.32 43.56
C GLU A 112 7.56 14.10 42.62
N ARG A 113 8.12 13.41 41.63
CA ARG A 113 8.95 13.99 40.57
C ARG A 113 8.25 14.02 39.22
N ARG A 114 8.46 15.08 38.44
CA ARG A 114 7.92 15.20 37.09
C ARG A 114 8.70 14.32 36.10
N VAL A 115 7.99 13.45 35.39
CA VAL A 115 8.50 12.70 34.23
C VAL A 115 7.70 13.13 33.01
N ILE A 116 8.38 13.67 32.00
CA ILE A 116 7.77 14.23 30.80
C ILE A 116 8.14 13.34 29.63
N LEU A 117 7.16 12.67 29.02
CA LEU A 117 7.34 11.87 27.81
C LEU A 117 6.88 12.70 26.62
N SER A 118 7.78 12.99 25.68
CA SER A 118 7.55 13.96 24.62
C SER A 118 8.07 13.50 23.25
N THR A 119 7.44 13.98 22.19
CA THR A 119 8.05 14.00 20.85
C THR A 119 8.95 15.23 20.67
N ASN A 120 9.35 15.51 19.42
CA ASN A 120 10.08 16.72 19.03
C ASN A 120 9.36 18.03 19.39
N ILE A 121 8.11 18.03 19.86
CA ILE A 121 7.41 19.24 20.34
C ILE A 121 8.17 19.94 21.50
N ALA A 122 8.88 19.19 22.35
CA ALA A 122 9.71 19.75 23.42
C ALA A 122 11.10 20.21 22.94
N GLU A 123 11.47 19.95 21.69
CA GLU A 123 12.80 20.24 21.15
C GLU A 123 13.04 21.72 20.89
N THR A 124 12.01 22.44 20.42
CA THR A 124 12.05 23.87 20.07
C THR A 124 11.01 24.69 20.86
N SER A 125 9.76 24.27 20.83
CA SER A 125 8.60 25.14 21.09
C SER A 125 8.17 25.31 22.56
N ILE A 126 8.66 24.49 23.50
CA ILE A 126 8.19 24.49 24.89
C ILE A 126 9.35 24.77 25.85
N THR A 127 9.15 25.64 26.85
CA THR A 127 10.16 25.92 27.87
C THR A 127 9.84 25.19 29.17
N LEU A 128 10.66 24.21 29.53
CA LEU A 128 10.50 23.39 30.73
C LEU A 128 11.64 23.69 31.72
N PRO A 129 11.52 24.73 32.57
CA PRO A 129 12.64 25.21 33.40
C PRO A 129 13.08 24.23 34.50
N GLY A 130 12.23 23.25 34.86
CA GLY A 130 12.54 22.24 35.87
C GLY A 130 13.38 21.07 35.36
N VAL A 131 13.56 20.93 34.04
CA VAL A 131 14.25 19.78 33.43
C VAL A 131 15.75 19.83 33.70
N ARG A 132 16.27 18.75 34.29
CA ARG A 132 17.71 18.52 34.49
C ARG A 132 18.23 17.25 33.84
N HIS A 133 17.36 16.29 33.56
CA HIS A 133 17.75 15.02 32.98
C HIS A 133 17.00 14.81 31.68
N VAL A 134 17.72 14.60 30.59
CA VAL A 134 17.13 14.33 29.27
C VAL A 134 17.54 12.94 28.83
N ILE A 135 16.57 12.07 28.57
CA ILE A 135 16.76 10.78 27.90
C ILE A 135 16.36 10.94 26.44
N ASP A 136 17.25 10.59 25.51
CA ASP A 136 17.00 10.73 24.07
C ASP A 136 17.20 9.39 23.36
N THR A 137 16.14 8.93 22.71
CA THR A 137 16.20 7.74 21.84
C THR A 137 16.98 7.98 20.56
N GLY A 138 17.23 9.24 20.19
CA GLY A 138 17.91 9.60 18.94
C GLY A 138 17.02 9.46 17.71
N THR A 139 15.70 9.35 17.91
CA THR A 139 14.73 9.12 16.84
C THR A 139 13.63 10.18 16.80
N SER A 140 13.03 10.35 15.64
CA SER A 140 11.82 11.13 15.39
C SER A 140 10.97 10.46 14.32
N LYS A 141 9.67 10.79 14.28
CA LYS A 141 8.84 10.48 13.12
C LYS A 141 8.94 11.63 12.11
N ASP A 142 9.48 11.34 10.94
CA ASP A 142 9.66 12.31 9.85
C ASP A 142 8.83 11.89 8.63
N LEU A 143 8.24 12.87 7.94
CA LEU A 143 7.58 12.65 6.65
C LEU A 143 8.65 12.49 5.57
N ILE A 144 8.66 11.32 4.94
CA ILE A 144 9.56 10.98 3.83
C ILE A 144 8.72 10.71 2.60
N LEU A 145 8.97 11.45 1.52
CA LEU A 145 8.45 11.17 0.19
C LEU A 145 9.21 9.99 -0.42
N ASP A 146 8.49 8.91 -0.72
CA ASP A 146 9.03 7.87 -1.60
C ASP A 146 8.80 8.31 -3.06
N HIS A 147 9.86 8.82 -3.69
CA HIS A 147 9.84 9.31 -5.07
C HIS A 147 9.40 8.24 -6.08
N SER A 148 9.49 6.95 -5.75
CA SER A 148 9.02 5.89 -6.65
C SER A 148 7.50 5.85 -6.76
N ASN A 149 6.79 6.34 -5.75
CA ASN A 149 5.34 6.23 -5.67
C ASN A 149 4.60 7.53 -5.35
N GLY A 150 5.32 8.63 -5.13
CA GLY A 150 4.72 9.92 -4.81
C GLY A 150 3.92 9.92 -3.50
N SER A 151 4.16 8.95 -2.62
CA SER A 151 3.51 8.87 -1.31
C SER A 151 4.46 9.34 -0.22
N GLU A 152 3.94 10.17 0.68
CA GLU A 152 4.63 10.51 1.92
C GLU A 152 4.31 9.47 2.97
N SER A 153 5.33 9.01 3.68
CA SER A 153 5.19 8.13 4.83
C SER A 153 5.83 8.77 6.04
N LEU A 154 5.10 8.75 7.16
CA LEU A 154 5.63 9.16 8.44
C LEU A 154 6.45 8.01 9.04
N LEU A 155 7.77 8.04 8.89
CA LEU A 155 8.67 6.95 9.29
C LEU A 155 9.50 7.33 10.51
N CYS A 156 9.79 6.34 11.35
CA CYS A 156 10.76 6.49 12.43
C CYS A 156 12.17 6.56 11.83
N THR A 157 12.84 7.70 11.97
CA THR A 157 14.18 7.95 11.46
C THR A 157 15.11 8.40 12.57
N TRP A 158 16.41 8.26 12.32
CA TRP A 158 17.43 8.90 13.14
C TRP A 158 17.36 10.42 12.99
N ILE A 159 17.60 11.13 14.09
CA ILE A 159 17.71 12.59 14.08
C ILE A 159 19.05 13.05 13.48
N ASP A 160 19.16 14.33 13.16
CA ASP A 160 20.42 14.97 12.79
C ASP A 160 21.20 15.49 14.02
N GLN A 161 22.46 15.88 13.82
CA GLN A 161 23.31 16.39 14.90
C GLN A 161 22.81 17.72 15.48
N GLN A 162 22.18 18.57 14.68
CA GLN A 162 21.60 19.82 15.17
C GLN A 162 20.46 19.53 16.14
N SER A 163 19.55 18.62 15.79
CA SER A 163 18.46 18.15 16.66
C SER A 163 19.00 17.55 17.96
N GLN A 164 20.05 16.72 17.90
CA GLN A 164 20.73 16.21 19.09
C GLN A 164 21.25 17.36 19.99
N ARG A 165 21.91 18.37 19.41
CA ARG A 165 22.42 19.53 20.17
C ARG A 165 21.27 20.29 20.84
N GLN A 166 20.12 20.45 20.17
CA GLN A 166 18.93 21.09 20.73
C GLN A 166 18.33 20.30 21.88
N ARG A 167 18.15 18.98 21.72
CA ARG A 167 17.65 18.08 22.77
C ARG A 167 18.58 18.07 23.98
N ARG A 168 19.90 17.98 23.76
CA ARG A 168 20.91 18.11 24.83
C ARG A 168 20.82 19.45 25.56
N GLY A 169 20.57 20.54 24.84
CA GLY A 169 20.38 21.87 25.42
C GLY A 169 19.19 21.97 26.39
N ARG A 170 18.24 21.03 26.35
CA ARG A 170 17.08 21.02 27.26
C ARG A 170 17.43 20.68 28.70
N ALA A 171 18.51 19.93 28.94
CA ALA A 171 18.98 19.62 30.28
C ALA A 171 19.69 20.81 30.97
N GLY A 172 20.22 21.76 30.18
CA GLY A 172 21.13 22.80 30.65
C GLY A 172 20.56 24.21 30.75
N ARG A 173 19.22 24.38 30.78
CA ARG A 173 18.59 25.71 30.67
C ARG A 173 18.72 26.56 31.93
N THR A 174 18.44 25.99 33.10
CA THR A 174 18.38 26.73 34.39
C THR A 174 19.46 26.31 35.37
N SER A 175 20.06 25.14 35.16
CA SER A 175 21.13 24.57 35.99
C SER A 175 21.91 23.52 35.18
N PRO A 176 23.10 23.08 35.64
CA PRO A 176 23.76 21.92 35.06
C PRO A 176 22.83 20.71 35.03
N GLY A 177 22.84 19.97 33.92
CA GLY A 177 22.00 18.80 33.71
C GLY A 177 22.70 17.71 32.92
N ASN A 178 22.05 16.55 32.86
CA ASN A 178 22.58 15.34 32.23
C ASN A 178 21.79 14.98 30.98
N PHE A 179 22.50 14.52 29.95
CA PHE A 179 21.93 14.03 28.71
C PHE A 179 22.32 12.57 28.51
N TYR A 180 21.33 11.71 28.35
CA TYR A 180 21.45 10.27 28.22
C TYR A 180 21.00 9.86 26.82
N ALA A 181 21.98 9.63 25.94
CA ALA A 181 21.72 9.11 24.59
C ALA A 181 21.56 7.58 24.63
N LEU A 182 20.46 7.05 24.10
CA LEU A 182 20.22 5.61 23.97
C LEU A 182 20.75 5.04 22.64
N TYR A 183 21.83 5.63 22.13
CA TYR A 183 22.51 5.25 20.90
C TYR A 183 24.02 5.40 21.07
N THR A 184 24.79 4.68 20.26
CA THR A 184 26.25 4.65 20.40
C THR A 184 26.88 5.97 19.95
N LYS A 185 28.09 6.25 20.46
CA LYS A 185 28.89 7.39 20.02
C LYS A 185 29.18 7.34 18.52
N SER A 186 29.51 6.16 17.98
CA SER A 186 29.71 5.95 16.54
C SER A 186 28.45 6.33 15.74
N LYS A 187 27.26 5.94 16.21
CA LYS A 187 26.00 6.34 15.59
C LYS A 187 25.79 7.85 15.64
N SER A 188 26.08 8.49 16.77
CA SER A 188 25.99 9.94 16.93
C SER A 188 26.91 10.71 15.96
N GLU A 189 28.11 10.20 15.72
CA GLU A 189 29.11 10.83 14.84
C GLU A 189 28.79 10.61 13.35
N SER A 190 28.03 9.57 13.02
CA SER A 190 27.59 9.30 11.64
C SER A 190 26.30 10.02 11.23
N LEU A 191 25.60 10.69 12.15
CA LEU A 191 24.39 11.45 11.82
C LEU A 191 24.73 12.64 10.91
N PRO A 192 23.84 13.02 9.98
CA PRO A 192 24.00 14.22 9.18
C PRO A 192 24.03 15.46 10.08
N GLU A 193 24.79 16.48 9.68
CA GLU A 193 24.93 17.69 10.51
C GLU A 193 23.62 18.48 10.61
N TYR A 194 22.89 18.57 9.49
CA TYR A 194 21.64 19.32 9.35
C TYR A 194 20.58 18.43 8.68
N PRO A 195 19.29 18.65 8.97
CA PRO A 195 18.21 17.96 8.27
C PRO A 195 18.16 18.41 6.81
N GLN A 196 17.78 17.50 5.92
CA GLN A 196 17.50 17.86 4.52
C GLN A 196 16.29 18.82 4.45
N PRO A 197 16.34 19.88 3.62
CA PRO A 197 15.24 20.83 3.48
C PRO A 197 13.93 20.13 3.12
N GLU A 198 12.83 20.54 3.76
CA GLU A 198 11.52 19.88 3.56
C GLU A 198 11.07 19.91 2.08
N LEU A 199 11.35 21.00 1.34
CA LEU A 199 11.06 21.11 -0.09
C LEU A 199 11.71 20.00 -0.94
N HIS A 200 12.79 19.38 -0.48
CA HIS A 200 13.47 18.32 -1.23
C HIS A 200 12.90 16.93 -0.98
N ARG A 201 12.30 16.71 0.19
CA ARG A 201 11.91 15.39 0.70
C ARG A 201 10.42 15.20 0.94
N ARG A 202 9.60 16.22 0.64
CA ARG A 202 8.15 16.19 0.76
C ARG A 202 7.45 16.30 -0.59
N ASP A 203 6.21 15.83 -0.61
CA ASP A 203 5.26 16.07 -1.68
C ASP A 203 4.99 17.58 -1.80
N LEU A 204 5.08 18.08 -3.03
CA LEU A 204 4.92 19.49 -3.34
C LEU A 204 3.48 19.85 -3.69
N THR A 205 2.55 18.88 -3.74
CA THR A 205 1.16 19.11 -4.16
C THR A 205 0.44 20.15 -3.28
N ASP A 206 0.51 20.02 -1.95
CA ASP A 206 -0.09 20.98 -1.01
C ASP A 206 0.59 22.36 -1.09
N VAL A 207 1.93 22.40 -1.15
CA VAL A 207 2.70 23.65 -1.31
C VAL A 207 2.27 24.37 -2.58
N LEU A 208 2.18 23.65 -3.69
CA LEU A 208 1.77 24.17 -4.98
C LEU A 208 0.37 24.79 -4.94
N LEU A 209 -0.61 24.08 -4.37
CA LEU A 209 -1.98 24.58 -4.27
C LEU A 209 -2.05 25.86 -3.42
N ARG A 210 -1.30 25.93 -2.31
CA ARG A 210 -1.21 27.13 -1.47
C ARG A 210 -0.56 28.31 -2.20
N LEU A 211 0.51 28.05 -2.95
CA LEU A 211 1.17 29.08 -3.78
C LEU A 211 0.22 29.67 -4.83
N LYS A 212 -0.56 28.80 -5.49
CA LYS A 212 -1.58 29.25 -6.46
C LYS A 212 -2.73 29.99 -5.80
N LEU A 213 -3.18 29.57 -4.61
CA LEU A 213 -4.24 30.24 -3.86
C LEU A 213 -3.86 31.68 -3.49
N ASN A 214 -2.60 31.92 -3.16
CA ASN A 214 -2.08 33.25 -2.78
C ASN A 214 -1.94 34.24 -3.95
N GLY A 215 -2.33 33.85 -5.17
CA GLY A 215 -2.47 34.77 -6.30
C GLY A 215 -1.14 35.26 -6.91
N SER A 216 -0.06 34.48 -6.80
CA SER A 216 1.20 34.82 -7.46
C SER A 216 1.01 34.97 -8.98
N THR A 217 1.57 36.04 -9.54
CA THR A 217 1.59 36.31 -10.99
C THR A 217 2.59 35.44 -11.74
N HIS A 218 3.54 34.85 -11.02
CA HIS A 218 4.60 34.01 -11.60
C HIS A 218 4.13 32.56 -11.78
N GLY A 219 4.81 31.83 -12.66
CA GLY A 219 4.64 30.38 -12.77
C GLY A 219 5.03 29.66 -11.48
N ILE A 220 4.48 28.46 -11.23
CA ILE A 220 4.86 27.65 -10.05
C ILE A 220 6.35 27.32 -10.08
N GLU A 221 6.85 26.87 -11.23
CA GLU A 221 8.25 26.50 -11.41
C GLU A 221 9.18 27.68 -11.15
N GLU A 222 8.84 28.86 -11.68
CA GLU A 222 9.59 30.09 -11.47
C GLU A 222 9.63 30.46 -9.98
N LEU A 223 8.49 30.43 -9.29
CA LEU A 223 8.42 30.79 -7.89
C LEU A 223 9.22 29.83 -6.99
N LEU A 224 9.12 28.52 -7.23
CA LEU A 224 9.87 27.52 -6.46
C LEU A 224 11.38 27.57 -6.76
N SER A 225 11.77 28.02 -7.96
CA SER A 225 13.19 28.22 -8.30
C SER A 225 13.85 29.36 -7.52
N MET A 226 13.06 30.27 -6.94
CA MET A 226 13.55 31.40 -6.12
C MET A 226 13.73 31.05 -4.64
N ALA A 227 13.37 29.84 -4.21
CA ALA A 227 13.57 29.40 -2.83
C ALA A 227 15.07 29.31 -2.46
N PRO A 228 15.47 29.50 -1.19
CA PRO A 228 16.87 29.37 -0.76
C PRO A 228 17.49 28.02 -1.15
N ASP A 229 16.70 26.95 -0.99
CA ASP A 229 17.01 25.59 -1.43
C ASP A 229 15.88 25.10 -2.37
N PRO A 230 15.99 25.32 -3.69
CA PRO A 230 14.95 24.97 -4.65
C PRO A 230 14.71 23.45 -4.75
N PRO A 231 13.46 22.98 -4.85
CA PRO A 231 13.19 21.56 -5.06
C PRO A 231 13.68 21.09 -6.44
N PRO A 232 13.95 19.78 -6.63
CA PRO A 232 14.26 19.23 -7.94
C PRO A 232 13.14 19.50 -8.96
N ALA A 233 13.49 19.98 -10.16
CA ALA A 233 12.52 20.34 -11.20
C ALA A 233 11.56 19.19 -11.57
N ARG A 234 12.05 17.95 -11.58
CA ARG A 234 11.22 16.76 -11.83
C ARG A 234 10.07 16.62 -10.82
N ASN A 235 10.35 16.88 -9.53
CA ASN A 235 9.36 16.75 -8.46
C ASN A 235 8.27 17.83 -8.62
N VAL A 236 8.65 19.04 -9.06
CA VAL A 236 7.71 20.13 -9.34
C VAL A 236 6.78 19.76 -10.51
N GLN A 237 7.35 19.22 -11.59
CA GLN A 237 6.57 18.80 -12.77
C GLN A 237 5.62 17.65 -12.45
N GLU A 238 6.09 16.66 -11.68
CA GLU A 238 5.26 15.55 -11.21
C GLU A 238 4.09 16.04 -10.36
N ALA A 239 4.33 16.98 -9.43
CA ALA A 239 3.28 17.56 -8.60
C ALA A 239 2.26 18.39 -9.43
N ILE A 240 2.71 19.16 -10.44
CA ILE A 240 1.81 19.87 -11.37
C ILE A 240 0.93 18.88 -12.13
N HIS A 241 1.55 17.84 -12.70
CA HIS A 241 0.82 16.80 -13.42
C HIS A 241 -0.16 16.07 -12.51
N GLU A 242 0.21 15.77 -11.28
CA GLU A 242 -0.69 15.18 -10.29
C GLU A 242 -1.89 16.09 -9.99
N MET A 243 -1.66 17.39 -9.74
CA MET A 243 -2.76 18.30 -9.43
C MET A 243 -3.70 18.55 -10.62
N LYS A 244 -3.20 18.51 -11.86
CA LYS A 244 -4.04 18.47 -13.06
C LYS A 244 -4.87 17.18 -13.10
N ARG A 245 -4.23 16.04 -12.89
CA ARG A 245 -4.86 14.71 -12.88
C ARG A 245 -5.77 14.48 -11.68
N LEU A 246 -5.71 15.29 -10.62
CA LEU A 246 -6.69 15.27 -9.55
C LEU A 246 -7.92 16.14 -9.87
N GLY A 247 -7.84 16.99 -10.91
CA GLY A 247 -8.81 18.03 -11.23
C GLY A 247 -8.69 19.28 -10.34
N ALA A 248 -7.59 19.41 -9.58
CA ALA A 248 -7.32 20.57 -8.74
C ALA A 248 -6.78 21.77 -9.54
N LEU A 249 -6.09 21.48 -10.65
CA LEU A 249 -5.66 22.46 -11.65
C LEU A 249 -6.31 22.19 -13.00
N SER A 250 -6.57 23.24 -13.77
CA SER A 250 -6.90 23.14 -15.18
C SER A 250 -5.66 22.82 -16.03
N ASN A 251 -5.86 22.49 -17.31
CA ASN A 251 -4.76 22.32 -18.27
C ASN A 251 -3.85 23.56 -18.35
N ASP A 252 -4.41 24.77 -18.20
CA ASP A 252 -3.69 26.05 -18.18
C ASP A 252 -3.09 26.44 -16.79
N ASP A 253 -2.89 25.48 -15.89
CA ASP A 253 -2.34 25.70 -14.53
C ASP A 253 -3.16 26.67 -13.64
N LYS A 254 -4.47 26.81 -13.88
CA LYS A 254 -5.37 27.61 -13.06
C LYS A 254 -6.04 26.75 -11.99
N LEU A 255 -6.19 27.32 -10.81
CA LEU A 255 -6.82 26.65 -9.68
C LEU A 255 -8.33 26.49 -9.93
N THR A 256 -8.82 25.24 -9.88
CA THR A 256 -10.24 24.91 -10.03
C THR A 256 -10.99 25.15 -8.70
N PRO A 257 -12.33 25.15 -8.68
CA PRO A 257 -13.08 25.19 -7.41
C PRO A 257 -12.69 24.04 -6.47
N LEU A 258 -12.48 22.83 -7.03
CA LEU A 258 -11.96 21.69 -6.26
C LEU A 258 -10.58 22.03 -5.68
N GLY A 259 -9.64 22.53 -6.49
CA GLY A 259 -8.30 22.88 -6.03
C GLY A 259 -8.30 23.92 -4.90
N ARG A 260 -9.21 24.91 -4.95
CA ARG A 260 -9.40 25.88 -3.86
C ARG A 260 -9.91 25.23 -2.58
N VAL A 261 -10.88 24.32 -2.66
CA VAL A 261 -11.34 23.57 -1.48
C VAL A 261 -10.22 22.70 -0.91
N LEU A 262 -9.53 21.92 -1.76
CA LEU A 262 -8.46 21.02 -1.33
C LEU A 262 -7.31 21.78 -0.66
N SER A 263 -6.95 22.96 -1.16
CA SER A 263 -5.88 23.81 -0.58
C SER A 263 -6.14 24.30 0.84
N GLN A 264 -7.38 24.16 1.33
CA GLN A 264 -7.81 24.62 2.65
C GLN A 264 -7.91 23.46 3.65
N LEU A 265 -7.86 22.21 3.18
CA LEU A 265 -7.84 21.03 4.02
C LEU A 265 -6.38 20.73 4.42
N PRO A 266 -6.07 20.54 5.72
CA PRO A 266 -4.71 20.29 6.19
C PRO A 266 -4.30 18.82 5.99
N VAL A 267 -4.60 18.23 4.84
CA VAL A 267 -4.25 16.84 4.47
C VAL A 267 -3.92 16.74 2.99
N ALA A 268 -3.29 15.64 2.59
CA ALA A 268 -2.93 15.40 1.20
C ALA A 268 -4.16 15.56 0.26
N PRO A 269 -4.03 16.21 -0.91
CA PRO A 269 -5.15 16.50 -1.80
C PRO A 269 -5.99 15.28 -2.19
N ARG A 270 -5.35 14.11 -2.37
CA ARG A 270 -6.05 12.84 -2.66
C ARG A 270 -6.96 12.39 -1.51
N ALA A 271 -6.45 12.44 -0.28
CA ALA A 271 -7.19 12.09 0.93
C ALA A 271 -8.33 13.11 1.19
N ALA A 272 -8.06 14.39 0.99
CA ALA A 272 -9.07 15.45 1.05
C ALA A 272 -10.23 15.20 0.06
N LYS A 273 -9.93 14.87 -1.20
CA LYS A 273 -10.95 14.55 -2.21
C LYS A 273 -11.76 13.31 -1.81
N ALA A 274 -11.13 12.30 -1.22
CA ALA A 274 -11.80 11.10 -0.72
C ALA A 274 -12.82 11.42 0.38
N LEU A 275 -12.45 12.26 1.33
CA LEU A 275 -13.35 12.73 2.39
C LEU A 275 -14.55 13.48 1.81
N LEU A 276 -14.31 14.42 0.89
CA LEU A 276 -15.38 15.21 0.26
C LEU A 276 -16.36 14.34 -0.53
N LEU A 277 -15.85 13.36 -1.29
CA LEU A 277 -16.70 12.40 -2.02
C LEU A 277 -17.47 11.50 -1.06
N GLY A 278 -16.84 11.03 0.02
CA GLY A 278 -17.50 10.22 1.05
C GLY A 278 -18.70 10.94 1.69
N ILE A 279 -18.58 12.24 1.92
CA ILE A 279 -19.68 13.08 2.42
C ILE A 279 -20.74 13.26 1.32
N LEU A 280 -20.34 13.66 0.10
CA LEU A 280 -21.26 13.94 -1.00
C LEU A 280 -22.15 12.75 -1.36
N PHE A 281 -21.59 11.54 -1.35
CA PHE A 281 -22.27 10.30 -1.70
C PHE A 281 -22.81 9.53 -0.48
N ARG A 282 -22.73 10.10 0.73
CA ARG A 282 -23.19 9.47 1.99
C ARG A 282 -22.61 8.08 2.24
N CYS A 283 -21.32 7.91 1.95
CA CYS A 283 -20.53 6.72 2.27
C CYS A 283 -19.25 7.14 3.02
N PHE A 284 -19.41 8.00 4.03
CA PHE A 284 -18.30 8.70 4.66
C PHE A 284 -17.36 7.77 5.42
N GLU A 285 -17.88 6.83 6.20
CA GLU A 285 -17.05 5.92 7.01
C GLU A 285 -15.98 5.14 6.20
N PRO A 286 -16.31 4.40 5.12
CA PRO A 286 -15.29 3.69 4.35
C PRO A 286 -14.29 4.64 3.68
N MET A 287 -14.74 5.82 3.21
CA MET A 287 -13.86 6.81 2.59
C MET A 287 -12.96 7.50 3.61
N LEU A 288 -13.41 7.68 4.85
CA LEU A 288 -12.62 8.19 5.98
C LEU A 288 -11.51 7.21 6.36
N ILE A 289 -11.83 5.91 6.44
CA ILE A 289 -10.83 4.87 6.69
C ILE A 289 -9.80 4.83 5.54
N ALA A 290 -10.27 4.91 4.28
CA ALA A 290 -9.38 4.97 3.12
C ALA A 290 -8.47 6.21 3.17
N ALA A 291 -9.00 7.39 3.47
CA ALA A 291 -8.22 8.62 3.58
C ALA A 291 -7.16 8.55 4.69
N ALA A 292 -7.50 7.99 5.85
CA ALA A 292 -6.54 7.75 6.93
C ALA A 292 -5.45 6.75 6.52
N ALA A 293 -5.82 5.66 5.84
CA ALA A 293 -4.88 4.68 5.30
C ALA A 293 -3.94 5.26 4.23
N MET A 294 -4.44 6.14 3.36
CA MET A 294 -3.63 6.87 2.37
C MET A 294 -2.62 7.80 3.03
N SER A 295 -2.97 8.36 4.19
CA SER A 295 -2.11 9.27 4.95
C SER A 295 -1.06 8.53 5.79
N GLN A 296 -1.25 7.23 6.04
CA GLN A 296 -0.38 6.39 6.87
C GLN A 296 -0.08 5.02 6.20
N PRO A 297 0.50 4.99 4.99
CA PRO A 297 0.64 3.75 4.21
C PRO A 297 1.58 2.71 4.84
N HIS A 298 2.56 3.16 5.64
CA HIS A 298 3.50 2.31 6.38
C HIS A 298 2.82 1.45 7.46
N LEU A 299 1.67 1.88 7.98
CA LEU A 299 0.92 1.11 8.99
C LEU A 299 0.39 -0.21 8.44
N ILE A 300 0.30 -0.33 7.11
CA ILE A 300 -0.24 -1.47 6.38
C ILE A 300 0.91 -2.31 5.78
N GLN A 301 2.13 -2.17 6.28
CA GLN A 301 3.27 -2.99 5.86
C GLN A 301 3.37 -4.25 6.71
N ASN A 302 3.79 -5.35 6.08
CA ASN A 302 3.90 -6.65 6.74
C ASN A 302 5.29 -6.76 7.39
N LYS A 303 5.38 -7.50 8.51
CA LYS A 303 6.68 -7.90 9.07
C LYS A 303 7.46 -8.73 8.03
N GLU A 304 8.78 -8.59 8.01
CA GLU A 304 9.64 -9.41 7.16
C GLU A 304 9.38 -10.90 7.39
N GLY A 305 9.41 -11.70 6.30
CA GLY A 305 9.08 -13.14 6.35
C GLY A 305 7.59 -13.50 6.41
N THR A 306 6.68 -12.57 6.74
CA THR A 306 5.23 -12.86 6.92
C THR A 306 4.36 -12.57 5.70
N ALA A 307 4.96 -12.29 4.54
CA ALA A 307 4.25 -11.81 3.36
C ALA A 307 3.12 -12.74 2.88
N ARG A 308 3.32 -14.07 2.99
CA ARG A 308 2.31 -15.06 2.60
C ARG A 308 1.09 -15.03 3.53
N GLU A 309 1.31 -15.06 4.84
CA GLU A 309 0.26 -15.03 5.87
C GLU A 309 -0.55 -13.74 5.79
N ALA A 310 0.14 -12.61 5.70
CA ALA A 310 -0.50 -11.32 5.58
C ALA A 310 -1.34 -11.19 4.31
N ARG A 311 -0.89 -11.75 3.17
CA ARG A 311 -1.70 -11.79 1.94
C ARG A 311 -2.94 -12.68 2.11
N THR A 312 -2.81 -13.85 2.76
CA THR A 312 -3.97 -14.73 3.06
C THR A 312 -4.99 -14.01 3.92
N ALA A 313 -4.54 -13.32 4.97
CA ALA A 313 -5.40 -12.46 5.78
C ALA A 313 -6.06 -11.38 4.91
N ARG A 314 -5.29 -10.61 4.13
CA ARG A 314 -5.82 -9.58 3.21
C ARG A 314 -6.93 -10.10 2.31
N ARG A 315 -6.76 -11.29 1.73
CA ARG A 315 -7.79 -11.91 0.89
C ARG A 315 -9.06 -12.25 1.67
N GLY A 316 -8.93 -12.73 2.91
CA GLY A 316 -10.07 -13.00 3.79
C GLY A 316 -10.98 -11.78 3.96
N TYR A 317 -10.39 -10.59 4.15
CA TYR A 317 -11.17 -9.36 4.35
C TYR A 317 -11.48 -8.61 3.07
N ALA A 318 -10.76 -8.88 1.97
CA ALA A 318 -11.18 -8.43 0.66
C ALA A 318 -12.53 -9.06 0.26
N ALA A 319 -12.88 -10.22 0.84
CA ALA A 319 -14.05 -11.01 0.46
C ALA A 319 -14.06 -11.22 -1.07
N THR A 320 -15.13 -10.79 -1.75
CA THR A 320 -15.26 -10.85 -3.23
C THR A 320 -14.85 -9.55 -3.93
N SER A 321 -14.38 -8.53 -3.21
CA SER A 321 -14.13 -7.20 -3.80
C SER A 321 -12.87 -7.12 -4.66
N ASP A 322 -11.94 -8.07 -4.50
CA ASP A 322 -10.61 -8.08 -5.12
C ASP A 322 -9.92 -6.70 -5.08
N SER A 323 -10.00 -6.05 -3.91
CA SER A 323 -9.47 -4.71 -3.66
C SER A 323 -8.69 -4.64 -2.36
N ASP A 324 -7.44 -4.17 -2.44
CA ASP A 324 -6.57 -3.95 -1.28
C ASP A 324 -7.18 -2.90 -0.34
N THR A 325 -7.73 -1.81 -0.87
CA THR A 325 -8.34 -0.76 -0.06
C THR A 325 -9.61 -1.23 0.65
N ILE A 326 -10.46 -2.03 -0.02
CA ILE A 326 -11.63 -2.62 0.62
C ILE A 326 -11.22 -3.62 1.71
N SER A 327 -10.15 -4.39 1.49
CA SER A 327 -9.58 -5.27 2.51
C SER A 327 -9.20 -4.49 3.77
N ILE A 328 -8.53 -3.33 3.63
CA ILE A 328 -8.17 -2.44 4.73
C ILE A 328 -9.42 -1.84 5.42
N ILE A 329 -10.43 -1.44 4.66
CA ILE A 329 -11.67 -0.91 5.23
C ILE A 329 -12.35 -1.98 6.11
N ASN A 330 -12.50 -3.19 5.59
CA ASN A 330 -13.11 -4.30 6.30
C ASN A 330 -12.28 -4.74 7.50
N ALA A 331 -10.95 -4.69 7.38
CA ALA A 331 -10.01 -4.92 8.48
C ALA A 331 -10.33 -4.08 9.70
N VAL A 332 -10.35 -2.77 9.47
CA VAL A 332 -10.51 -1.77 10.52
C VAL A 332 -11.91 -1.87 11.12
N LYS A 333 -12.94 -2.10 10.30
CA LYS A 333 -14.31 -2.33 10.79
C LYS A 333 -14.38 -3.54 11.73
N LYS A 334 -13.81 -4.68 11.33
CA LYS A 334 -13.82 -5.90 12.15
C LYS A 334 -13.05 -5.74 13.46
N CYS A 335 -11.91 -5.07 13.44
CA CYS A 335 -11.12 -4.77 14.65
C CYS A 335 -11.94 -4.00 15.71
N ARG A 336 -12.89 -3.17 15.30
CA ARG A 336 -13.77 -2.43 16.22
C ARG A 336 -14.83 -3.32 16.85
N GLU A 337 -15.36 -4.28 16.09
CA GLU A 337 -16.43 -5.17 16.54
C GLU A 337 -15.92 -6.17 17.58
N ASP A 338 -14.78 -6.83 17.31
CA ASP A 338 -14.38 -8.00 18.09
C ASP A 338 -13.69 -7.69 19.43
N LYS A 339 -13.25 -6.44 19.68
CA LYS A 339 -12.53 -5.97 20.90
C LYS A 339 -11.27 -6.79 21.29
N THR A 340 -11.02 -7.94 20.68
CA THR A 340 -9.80 -8.75 20.81
C THR A 340 -8.85 -8.35 19.71
N VAL A 341 -7.87 -7.52 20.05
CA VAL A 341 -6.80 -7.08 19.15
C VAL A 341 -5.74 -8.18 19.06
N GLU A 342 -6.11 -9.36 18.56
CA GLU A 342 -5.12 -10.34 18.13
C GLU A 342 -4.73 -10.03 16.69
N ASP A 343 -3.47 -9.64 16.47
CA ASP A 343 -2.79 -9.34 15.19
C ASP A 343 -3.63 -9.54 13.92
N VAL A 344 -4.60 -8.65 13.73
CA VAL A 344 -5.46 -8.64 12.55
C VAL A 344 -4.54 -8.15 11.41
N PHE A 345 -4.17 -9.04 10.47
CA PHE A 345 -3.30 -8.75 9.30
C PHE A 345 -1.84 -8.39 9.55
N GLY A 346 -1.34 -8.54 10.77
CA GLY A 346 -0.08 -7.86 11.13
C GLY A 346 -0.23 -6.33 11.20
N LEU A 347 -1.45 -5.79 11.15
CA LEU A 347 -1.75 -4.47 11.72
C LEU A 347 -1.66 -4.65 13.24
N GLY A 348 -0.48 -4.44 13.79
CA GLY A 348 -0.30 -4.49 15.24
C GLY A 348 -1.24 -3.49 15.92
N ARG A 349 -1.54 -3.71 17.20
CA ARG A 349 -2.36 -2.81 18.04
C ARG A 349 -2.00 -1.32 17.86
N ARG A 350 -0.71 -1.05 17.67
CA ARG A 350 -0.13 0.26 17.37
C ARG A 350 -0.65 0.89 16.08
N ALA A 351 -0.74 0.12 14.99
CA ALA A 351 -1.23 0.60 13.70
C ALA A 351 -2.71 0.98 13.74
N ILE A 352 -3.52 0.20 14.46
CA ILE A 352 -4.95 0.51 14.65
C ILE A 352 -5.12 1.78 15.49
N PHE A 353 -4.32 1.93 16.55
CA PHE A 353 -4.33 3.13 17.38
C PHE A 353 -3.96 4.38 16.57
N ASP A 354 -2.84 4.33 15.83
CA ASP A 354 -2.36 5.44 15.00
C ASP A 354 -3.42 5.79 13.91
N LEU A 355 -4.05 4.78 13.29
CA LEU A 355 -5.12 5.00 12.31
C LEU A 355 -6.37 5.64 12.93
N ASN A 356 -6.81 5.18 14.11
CA ASN A 356 -7.96 5.77 14.79
C ASN A 356 -7.69 7.20 15.26
N ALA A 357 -6.46 7.50 15.70
CA ALA A 357 -6.05 8.85 16.05
C ALA A 357 -6.11 9.78 14.83
N GLU A 358 -5.65 9.30 13.67
CA GLU A 358 -5.75 10.05 12.41
C GLU A 358 -7.20 10.32 12.01
N VAL A 359 -8.06 9.29 12.06
CA VAL A 359 -9.50 9.43 11.82
C VAL A 359 -10.11 10.51 12.71
N GLN A 360 -9.77 10.54 14.01
CA GLN A 360 -10.28 11.56 14.92
C GLN A 360 -9.83 12.97 14.51
N ALA A 361 -8.55 13.12 14.13
CA ALA A 361 -8.00 14.39 13.66
C ALA A 361 -8.70 14.90 12.39
N LEU A 362 -8.98 13.99 11.45
CA LEU A 362 -9.75 14.28 10.23
C LEU A 362 -11.17 14.76 10.55
N CYS A 363 -11.90 14.01 11.39
CA CYS A 363 -13.25 14.37 11.81
C CYS A 363 -13.32 15.75 12.50
N ASN A 364 -12.39 16.03 13.42
CA ASN A 364 -12.29 17.33 14.09
C ASN A 364 -12.04 18.47 13.10
N THR A 365 -11.16 18.25 12.12
CA THR A 365 -10.85 19.22 11.09
C THR A 365 -12.05 19.53 10.21
N LEU A 366 -12.73 18.50 9.71
CA LEU A 366 -13.92 18.66 8.87
C LEU A 366 -15.08 19.33 9.64
N THR A 367 -15.22 19.03 10.93
CA THR A 367 -16.23 19.67 11.81
C THR A 367 -15.93 21.15 12.02
N ARG A 368 -14.66 21.51 12.27
CA ARG A 368 -14.23 22.92 12.39
C ARG A 368 -14.47 23.71 11.10
N MET A 369 -14.33 23.06 9.95
CA MET A 369 -14.57 23.65 8.62
C MET A 369 -16.06 23.66 8.21
N GLY A 370 -16.97 23.15 9.03
CA GLY A 370 -18.40 23.11 8.69
C GLY A 370 -18.78 22.10 7.61
N LEU A 371 -17.90 21.15 7.32
CA LEU A 371 -18.16 20.06 6.38
C LEU A 371 -18.92 18.91 7.04
N LEU A 372 -18.79 18.78 8.37
CA LEU A 372 -19.52 17.81 9.20
C LEU A 372 -20.32 18.54 10.28
N PRO A 373 -21.48 17.98 10.71
CA PRO A 373 -22.12 18.40 11.95
C PRO A 373 -21.22 18.10 13.15
N ARG A 374 -21.42 18.81 14.26
CA ARG A 374 -20.75 18.47 15.52
C ARG A 374 -21.32 17.16 16.08
N PHE A 375 -20.44 16.22 16.43
CA PHE A 375 -20.80 14.97 17.10
C PHE A 375 -19.79 14.64 18.22
N PRO A 376 -20.16 13.78 19.19
CA PRO A 376 -19.29 13.42 20.30
C PRO A 376 -18.01 12.72 19.83
N MET A 377 -16.86 13.28 20.18
CA MET A 377 -15.56 12.63 19.95
C MET A 377 -15.24 11.68 21.11
N PRO A 378 -14.77 10.45 20.84
CA PRO A 378 -14.43 9.49 21.89
C PRO A 378 -13.02 9.77 22.45
N HIS A 379 -12.58 8.93 23.40
CA HIS A 379 -11.22 8.99 23.96
C HIS A 379 -10.14 8.73 22.89
N ALA A 380 -8.90 9.17 23.13
CA ALA A 380 -7.80 9.03 22.17
C ALA A 380 -7.63 7.58 21.69
N GLY A 381 -7.56 7.38 20.37
CA GLY A 381 -7.38 6.07 19.74
C GLY A 381 -8.65 5.23 19.54
N ALA A 382 -9.82 5.74 19.91
CA ALA A 382 -11.12 5.10 19.62
C ALA A 382 -11.77 5.64 18.34
N PHE A 383 -12.43 4.80 17.55
CA PHE A 383 -13.12 5.30 16.35
C PHE A 383 -14.39 6.11 16.71
N PRO A 384 -14.63 7.28 16.10
CA PRO A 384 -15.81 8.10 16.39
C PRO A 384 -17.12 7.46 15.95
N SER A 385 -18.19 7.69 16.70
CA SER A 385 -19.55 7.34 16.27
C SER A 385 -20.04 8.39 15.27
N LEU A 386 -19.98 8.03 13.98
CA LEU A 386 -20.34 8.93 12.89
C LEU A 386 -21.87 9.09 12.77
N PRO A 387 -22.35 10.29 12.39
CA PRO A 387 -23.76 10.51 12.07
C PRO A 387 -24.27 9.52 11.01
N PRO A 388 -25.43 8.85 11.23
CA PRO A 388 -25.93 7.82 10.32
C PRO A 388 -26.28 8.36 8.93
N GLU A 389 -26.63 9.64 8.81
CA GLU A 389 -26.97 10.31 7.56
C GLU A 389 -25.79 10.36 6.58
N LEU A 390 -24.56 10.27 7.10
CA LEU A 390 -23.33 10.25 6.31
C LEU A 390 -22.94 8.85 5.81
N SER A 391 -23.67 7.82 6.25
CA SER A 391 -23.31 6.41 6.01
C SER A 391 -24.41 5.61 5.31
N VAL A 392 -25.43 6.27 4.75
CA VAL A 392 -26.55 5.62 4.02
C VAL A 392 -26.05 4.64 2.96
N ASN A 393 -25.02 5.00 2.21
CA ASN A 393 -24.44 4.21 1.12
C ASN A 393 -23.11 3.52 1.50
N ALA A 394 -22.74 3.49 2.79
CA ALA A 394 -21.44 2.98 3.25
C ALA A 394 -21.23 1.46 3.05
N HIS A 395 -22.27 0.74 2.64
CA HIS A 395 -22.24 -0.69 2.35
C HIS A 395 -22.02 -1.00 0.85
N SER A 396 -22.15 -0.01 -0.04
CA SER A 396 -22.03 -0.23 -1.48
C SER A 396 -20.55 -0.28 -1.90
N ILE A 397 -20.02 -1.50 -2.02
CA ILE A 397 -18.66 -1.74 -2.52
C ILE A 397 -18.44 -1.16 -3.93
N PRO A 398 -19.37 -1.31 -4.90
CA PRO A 398 -19.21 -0.73 -6.23
C PRO A 398 -19.05 0.80 -6.20
N LEU A 399 -19.86 1.47 -5.38
CA LEU A 399 -19.75 2.93 -5.19
C LEU A 399 -18.40 3.30 -4.57
N ILE A 400 -17.99 2.64 -3.48
CA ILE A 400 -16.71 2.94 -2.82
C ILE A 400 -15.54 2.77 -3.79
N LYS A 401 -15.52 1.69 -4.58
CA LYS A 401 -14.48 1.45 -5.59
C LYS A 401 -14.48 2.52 -6.67
N ALA A 402 -15.66 2.93 -7.15
CA ALA A 402 -15.79 4.00 -8.13
C ALA A 402 -15.28 5.35 -7.58
N LEU A 403 -15.63 5.69 -6.33
CA LEU A 403 -15.18 6.91 -5.68
C LEU A 403 -13.67 6.94 -5.44
N LEU A 404 -13.08 5.80 -5.05
CA LEU A 404 -11.62 5.67 -4.95
C LEU A 404 -10.92 5.91 -6.30
N GLY A 405 -11.58 5.54 -7.42
CA GLY A 405 -11.13 5.85 -8.77
C GLY A 405 -11.13 7.36 -9.12
N PHE A 406 -11.94 8.18 -8.42
CA PHE A 406 -11.88 9.63 -8.56
C PHE A 406 -10.78 10.30 -7.71
N THR A 407 -10.31 9.65 -6.64
CA THR A 407 -9.43 10.25 -5.60
C THR A 407 -7.97 9.95 -5.81
N ILE A 408 -7.71 8.69 -6.11
CA ILE A 408 -6.46 8.17 -6.60
C ILE A 408 -6.61 8.36 -8.10
N GLU A 409 -5.58 8.76 -8.84
CA GLU A 409 -5.62 8.41 -10.26
C GLU A 409 -5.10 6.99 -10.28
N PRO A 410 -5.96 5.95 -10.22
CA PRO A 410 -5.42 4.64 -10.41
C PRO A 410 -4.91 4.62 -11.84
N GLU A 411 -3.60 4.46 -12.02
CA GLU A 411 -3.13 4.04 -13.32
C GLU A 411 -3.93 2.75 -13.63
N THR A 412 -4.62 2.75 -14.76
CA THR A 412 -5.43 1.60 -15.15
C THR A 412 -4.52 0.63 -15.88
N ALA A 413 -4.51 -0.63 -15.45
CA ALA A 413 -3.79 -1.69 -16.10
C ALA A 413 -4.75 -2.71 -16.70
N VAL A 414 -4.43 -3.17 -17.90
CA VAL A 414 -5.18 -4.24 -18.58
C VAL A 414 -4.52 -5.57 -18.28
N CYS A 415 -5.29 -6.53 -17.80
CA CYS A 415 -4.85 -7.91 -17.62
C CYS A 415 -4.48 -8.52 -18.99
N VAL A 416 -3.27 -9.04 -19.12
CA VAL A 416 -2.80 -9.73 -20.33
C VAL A 416 -2.66 -11.22 -20.08
N THR A 417 -2.18 -11.58 -18.89
CA THR A 417 -2.14 -12.96 -18.42
C THR A 417 -2.63 -13.02 -16.98
N LYS A 418 -2.82 -14.22 -16.43
CA LYS A 418 -3.22 -14.41 -15.02
C LYS A 418 -2.38 -13.64 -13.98
N SER A 419 -1.17 -13.23 -14.35
CA SER A 419 -0.21 -12.59 -13.45
C SER A 419 0.35 -11.27 -13.96
N LYS A 420 0.13 -10.91 -15.23
CA LYS A 420 0.76 -9.75 -15.87
C LYS A 420 -0.30 -8.81 -16.42
N TYR A 421 -0.06 -7.54 -16.17
CA TYR A 421 -0.87 -6.45 -16.66
C TYR A 421 -0.01 -5.52 -17.51
N VAL A 422 -0.66 -4.71 -18.33
CA VAL A 422 -0.01 -3.61 -19.04
C VAL A 422 -0.70 -2.32 -18.62
N GLY A 423 0.07 -1.45 -17.98
CA GLY A 423 -0.34 -0.08 -17.64
C GLY A 423 0.38 0.92 -18.54
N ARG A 424 0.26 2.21 -18.19
CA ARG A 424 0.88 3.32 -18.93
C ARG A 424 2.41 3.18 -19.06
N GLN A 425 3.05 2.65 -18.02
CA GLN A 425 4.52 2.50 -17.95
C GLN A 425 5.02 1.17 -18.55
N GLY A 426 4.15 0.39 -19.19
CA GLY A 426 4.46 -0.92 -19.75
C GLY A 426 3.99 -2.07 -18.85
N PHE A 427 4.76 -3.15 -18.79
CA PHE A 427 4.37 -4.33 -18.03
C PHE A 427 4.46 -4.09 -16.52
N VAL A 428 3.36 -4.39 -15.83
CA VAL A 428 3.23 -4.25 -14.38
C VAL A 428 2.63 -5.52 -13.77
N VAL A 429 2.98 -5.81 -12.52
CA VAL A 429 2.53 -7.01 -11.79
C VAL A 429 2.03 -6.61 -10.40
N PRO A 430 0.92 -7.15 -9.87
CA PRO A 430 0.50 -6.86 -8.51
C PRO A 430 1.60 -7.20 -7.50
N HIS A 431 1.84 -6.33 -6.53
CA HIS A 431 2.87 -6.57 -5.52
C HIS A 431 2.59 -7.82 -4.69
N ARG A 432 3.65 -8.54 -4.26
CA ARG A 432 3.56 -9.84 -3.56
C ARG A 432 2.67 -9.87 -2.31
N THR A 433 2.48 -8.72 -1.65
CA THR A 433 1.64 -8.58 -0.46
C THR A 433 0.19 -8.22 -0.79
N GLY A 434 -0.10 -7.79 -2.01
CA GLY A 434 -1.43 -7.35 -2.43
C GLY A 434 -2.41 -8.51 -2.61
N VAL A 435 -3.70 -8.23 -2.43
CA VAL A 435 -4.76 -9.22 -2.58
C VAL A 435 -4.72 -9.87 -3.95
N ASN A 436 -4.45 -9.09 -5.00
CA ASN A 436 -4.46 -9.53 -6.40
C ASN A 436 -3.17 -10.21 -6.87
N PHE A 437 -2.19 -10.41 -5.98
CA PHE A 437 -1.00 -11.18 -6.34
C PHE A 437 -1.37 -12.65 -6.61
N PRO A 438 -0.97 -13.22 -7.77
CA PRO A 438 -1.34 -14.57 -8.18
C PRO A 438 -0.67 -15.68 -7.36
N GLY A 439 0.49 -15.43 -6.73
CA GLY A 439 1.25 -16.44 -5.99
C GLY A 439 2.05 -17.41 -6.85
N GLY A 440 2.74 -18.36 -6.21
CA GLY A 440 3.54 -19.42 -6.86
C GLY A 440 2.69 -20.61 -7.37
N ASN A 441 3.31 -21.56 -8.09
CA ASN A 441 2.62 -22.70 -8.72
C ASN A 441 1.74 -23.55 -7.78
N SER A 442 2.15 -23.70 -6.51
CA SER A 442 1.35 -24.41 -5.49
C SER A 442 0.11 -23.61 -5.06
N GLU A 443 0.24 -22.28 -4.98
CA GLU A 443 -0.83 -21.36 -4.57
C GLU A 443 -1.80 -21.04 -5.71
N LEU A 444 -1.36 -21.19 -6.97
CA LEU A 444 -2.20 -21.08 -8.14
C LEU A 444 -3.30 -22.16 -8.19
N LEU A 445 -3.08 -23.31 -7.53
CA LEU A 445 -4.07 -24.40 -7.38
C LEU A 445 -5.11 -24.06 -6.30
N GLU A 446 -4.72 -23.38 -5.22
CA GLU A 446 -5.65 -22.82 -4.22
C GLU A 446 -6.42 -21.60 -4.77
N ASN A 447 -5.82 -20.90 -5.75
CA ASN A 447 -6.42 -19.75 -6.45
C ASN A 447 -7.28 -20.14 -7.67
N GLU A 448 -7.70 -21.41 -7.82
CA GLU A 448 -8.54 -21.88 -8.94
C GLU A 448 -9.90 -21.16 -9.05
N GLY A 449 -10.30 -20.39 -8.04
CA GLY A 449 -11.45 -19.48 -8.08
C GLY A 449 -11.21 -18.08 -8.65
N ARG A 450 -9.98 -17.74 -9.07
CA ARG A 450 -9.68 -16.44 -9.71
C ARG A 450 -9.77 -16.51 -11.22
N VAL A 451 -10.64 -15.65 -11.74
CA VAL A 451 -11.28 -15.82 -13.04
C VAL A 451 -11.00 -14.63 -13.98
N TYR A 452 -10.00 -13.83 -13.60
CA TYR A 452 -9.58 -12.73 -14.42
C TYR A 452 -8.84 -13.23 -15.64
N GLU A 453 -9.34 -12.82 -16.79
CA GLU A 453 -8.84 -13.17 -18.12
C GLU A 453 -8.27 -11.92 -18.80
N GLN A 454 -7.72 -12.13 -20.00
CA GLN A 454 -7.20 -11.06 -20.83
C GLN A 454 -8.30 -10.02 -21.11
N GLY A 455 -7.99 -8.74 -20.86
CA GLY A 455 -8.90 -7.62 -21.07
C GLY A 455 -9.61 -7.10 -19.82
N ASP A 456 -9.55 -7.81 -18.69
CA ASP A 456 -10.07 -7.31 -17.42
C ASP A 456 -9.20 -6.15 -16.89
N LEU A 457 -9.81 -5.21 -16.17
CA LEU A 457 -9.15 -3.99 -15.73
C LEU A 457 -8.79 -4.05 -14.24
N ALA A 458 -7.61 -3.52 -13.91
CA ALA A 458 -7.19 -3.30 -12.55
C ALA A 458 -6.74 -1.86 -12.37
N SER A 459 -7.17 -1.26 -11.27
CA SER A 459 -6.73 0.04 -10.78
C SER A 459 -5.60 -0.19 -9.78
N TYR A 460 -4.61 0.70 -9.72
CA TYR A 460 -3.57 0.65 -8.69
C TYR A 460 -3.13 2.04 -8.30
N SER A 461 -2.78 2.22 -7.02
CA SER A 461 -2.53 3.56 -6.48
C SER A 461 -1.21 4.16 -6.95
N TYR A 462 -0.21 3.31 -7.15
CA TYR A 462 1.09 3.69 -7.69
C TYR A 462 1.86 2.46 -8.17
N ALA A 463 2.76 2.70 -9.11
CA ALA A 463 3.74 1.74 -9.58
C ALA A 463 5.03 1.88 -8.76
N SER A 464 5.74 0.79 -8.48
CA SER A 464 7.00 0.81 -7.75
C SER A 464 8.00 -0.16 -8.39
N ASN A 465 9.13 0.38 -8.85
CA ASN A 465 10.24 -0.40 -9.40
C ASN A 465 11.47 -0.28 -8.47
N LYS A 466 11.44 -1.00 -7.34
CA LYS A 466 12.55 -1.05 -6.36
C LYS A 466 13.61 -2.07 -6.81
N GLY A 467 14.19 -1.87 -8.00
CA GLY A 467 15.28 -2.72 -8.52
C GLY A 467 14.88 -4.13 -8.95
N ALA A 468 13.58 -4.40 -9.10
CA ALA A 468 13.07 -5.70 -9.55
C ALA A 468 12.97 -5.77 -11.08
N ASP A 469 12.99 -6.98 -11.64
CA ASP A 469 12.78 -7.22 -13.07
C ASP A 469 11.43 -6.68 -13.61
N PHE A 470 10.48 -6.41 -12.71
CA PHE A 470 9.14 -5.94 -13.04
C PHE A 470 8.68 -4.80 -12.13
N THR A 471 7.96 -3.84 -12.70
CA THR A 471 7.28 -2.78 -11.97
C THR A 471 6.07 -3.33 -11.20
N ASN A 472 6.02 -3.09 -9.89
CA ASN A 472 4.97 -3.60 -9.02
C ASN A 472 3.79 -2.62 -8.91
N MET A 473 2.57 -3.12 -9.08
CA MET A 473 1.33 -2.39 -8.80
C MET A 473 1.03 -2.47 -7.31
N MET A 474 0.88 -1.32 -6.66
CA MET A 474 0.64 -1.21 -5.23
C MET A 474 -0.82 -0.80 -4.97
N GLN A 475 -1.42 -1.38 -3.93
CA GLN A 475 -2.82 -1.15 -3.56
C GLN A 475 -3.77 -1.29 -4.75
N THR A 476 -3.87 -2.52 -5.24
CA THR A 476 -4.63 -2.91 -6.43
C THR A 476 -6.12 -3.07 -6.13
N SER A 477 -6.96 -2.74 -7.11
CA SER A 477 -8.40 -2.91 -7.05
C SER A 477 -8.92 -3.31 -8.43
N MET A 478 -9.50 -4.50 -8.55
CA MET A 478 -10.11 -4.93 -9.81
C MET A 478 -11.30 -4.04 -10.17
N MET A 479 -11.47 -3.66 -11.43
CA MET A 479 -12.53 -2.76 -11.87
C MET A 479 -13.31 -3.34 -13.03
N THR A 480 -14.60 -3.06 -13.06
CA THR A 480 -15.42 -3.29 -14.26
C THR A 480 -15.07 -2.24 -15.32
N HIS A 481 -15.31 -2.57 -16.58
CA HIS A 481 -15.12 -1.61 -17.69
C HIS A 481 -16.00 -0.37 -17.53
N MET A 482 -17.25 -0.53 -17.07
CA MET A 482 -18.16 0.58 -16.83
C MET A 482 -17.65 1.50 -15.71
N ALA A 483 -17.24 0.94 -14.56
CA ALA A 483 -16.70 1.74 -13.47
C ALA A 483 -15.45 2.53 -13.92
N ALA A 484 -14.56 1.91 -14.70
CA ALA A 484 -13.39 2.60 -15.25
C ALA A 484 -13.80 3.75 -16.20
N LEU A 485 -14.73 3.49 -17.13
CA LEU A 485 -15.24 4.51 -18.06
C LEU A 485 -15.95 5.68 -17.37
N LEU A 486 -16.55 5.47 -16.19
CA LEU A 486 -17.22 6.52 -15.42
C LEU A 486 -16.28 7.31 -14.50
N THR A 487 -15.12 6.76 -14.14
CA THR A 487 -14.29 7.30 -13.05
C THR A 487 -12.89 7.76 -13.47
N CYS A 488 -12.26 7.10 -14.45
CA CYS A 488 -10.98 7.55 -15.01
C CYS A 488 -11.14 8.95 -15.61
N GLN A 489 -10.17 9.87 -15.48
CA GLN A 489 -10.39 11.25 -15.95
C GLN A 489 -10.29 11.42 -17.46
N ASN A 490 -9.35 10.74 -18.10
CA ASN A 490 -9.11 10.87 -19.53
C ASN A 490 -9.89 9.82 -20.31
N VAL A 491 -11.17 10.10 -20.55
CA VAL A 491 -12.03 9.22 -21.36
C VAL A 491 -12.53 9.96 -22.59
N SER A 492 -12.16 9.47 -23.76
CA SER A 492 -12.59 10.03 -25.05
C SER A 492 -13.45 9.03 -25.83
N VAL A 493 -14.26 9.55 -26.76
CA VAL A 493 -15.08 8.74 -27.66
C VAL A 493 -14.35 8.57 -28.99
N SER A 494 -14.18 7.33 -29.44
CA SER A 494 -13.67 7.00 -30.76
C SER A 494 -14.79 7.14 -31.79
N THR A 495 -14.60 8.03 -32.76
CA THR A 495 -15.55 8.25 -33.86
C THR A 495 -15.55 7.14 -34.91
N GLU A 496 -14.52 6.29 -34.95
CA GLU A 496 -14.33 5.29 -36.01
C GLU A 496 -15.09 3.99 -35.76
N ASP A 497 -15.26 3.58 -34.50
CA ASP A 497 -15.74 2.24 -34.17
C ASP A 497 -16.63 2.15 -32.92
N ALA A 498 -17.29 3.26 -32.56
CA ALA A 498 -18.24 3.32 -31.45
C ALA A 498 -17.65 2.82 -30.12
N SER A 499 -16.36 3.06 -29.88
CA SER A 499 -15.66 2.68 -28.66
C SER A 499 -15.31 3.90 -27.80
N MET A 500 -14.94 3.66 -26.55
CA MET A 500 -14.39 4.68 -25.66
C MET A 500 -12.93 4.35 -25.36
N VAL A 501 -12.09 5.36 -25.21
CA VAL A 501 -10.66 5.21 -24.95
C VAL A 501 -10.34 5.83 -23.60
N ILE A 502 -9.83 5.01 -22.68
CA ILE A 502 -9.35 5.40 -21.36
C ILE A 502 -7.84 5.66 -21.45
N ASP A 503 -7.39 6.78 -20.89
CA ASP A 503 -5.99 7.20 -20.81
C ASP A 503 -5.25 7.09 -22.15
N GLU A 504 -5.94 7.43 -23.23
CA GLU A 504 -5.47 7.40 -24.63
C GLU A 504 -5.01 6.02 -25.16
N THR A 505 -5.02 4.99 -24.32
CA THR A 505 -4.33 3.71 -24.58
C THR A 505 -5.25 2.50 -24.49
N ILE A 506 -6.26 2.54 -23.61
CA ILE A 506 -7.14 1.39 -23.35
C ILE A 506 -8.46 1.60 -24.09
N LYS A 507 -8.66 0.81 -25.14
CA LYS A 507 -9.87 0.85 -25.96
C LYS A 507 -10.93 -0.11 -25.44
N VAL A 508 -12.11 0.43 -25.10
CA VAL A 508 -13.25 -0.32 -24.56
C VAL A 508 -14.41 -0.26 -25.56
N LYS A 509 -14.86 -1.44 -26.01
CA LYS A 509 -16.08 -1.59 -26.82
C LYS A 509 -17.24 -1.98 -25.91
N LEU A 510 -18.39 -1.36 -26.11
CA LEU A 510 -19.58 -1.58 -25.30
C LEU A 510 -20.49 -2.62 -25.95
N ASP A 511 -20.55 -3.82 -25.37
CA ASP A 511 -21.50 -4.87 -25.71
C ASP A 511 -22.45 -5.10 -24.53
N PHE A 512 -23.76 -5.00 -24.74
CA PHE A 512 -24.77 -5.13 -23.67
C PHE A 512 -25.34 -6.55 -23.65
N LEU A 513 -25.35 -7.19 -22.48
CA LEU A 513 -25.72 -8.60 -22.28
C LEU A 513 -27.19 -8.93 -22.65
N GLN A 514 -28.09 -7.94 -22.62
CA GLN A 514 -29.49 -8.08 -23.01
C GLN A 514 -29.88 -6.94 -23.95
N ASP A 515 -29.73 -7.18 -25.25
CA ASP A 515 -30.05 -6.17 -26.26
C ASP A 515 -31.55 -6.18 -26.59
N SER A 516 -32.39 -5.65 -25.70
CA SER A 516 -33.80 -5.34 -26.01
C SER A 516 -33.97 -3.93 -26.59
N SER A 517 -32.91 -3.11 -26.54
CA SER A 517 -32.92 -1.71 -26.95
C SER A 517 -32.66 -1.57 -28.45
N ALA A 518 -33.47 -0.78 -29.15
CA ALA A 518 -33.27 -0.44 -30.58
C ALA A 518 -32.05 0.49 -30.84
N LEU A 519 -31.13 0.63 -29.88
CA LEU A 519 -30.02 1.58 -29.94
C LEU A 519 -28.81 0.99 -30.66
N THR A 520 -28.28 1.75 -31.62
CA THR A 520 -27.01 1.43 -32.28
C THR A 520 -25.82 1.51 -31.30
N PRO A 521 -24.71 0.79 -31.56
CA PRO A 521 -23.49 0.88 -30.75
C PRO A 521 -23.02 2.34 -30.52
N SER A 522 -23.07 3.17 -31.56
CA SER A 522 -22.70 4.59 -31.45
C SER A 522 -23.63 5.37 -30.53
N GLN A 523 -24.94 5.09 -30.54
CA GLN A 523 -25.90 5.73 -29.63
C GLN A 523 -25.67 5.30 -28.18
N LYS A 524 -25.31 4.04 -27.94
CA LYS A 524 -24.98 3.52 -26.61
C LYS A 524 -23.72 4.19 -26.04
N THR A 525 -22.68 4.29 -26.86
CA THR A 525 -21.43 4.98 -26.50
C THR A 525 -21.66 6.46 -26.22
N MET A 526 -22.49 7.13 -27.03
CA MET A 526 -22.85 8.52 -26.79
C MET A 526 -23.66 8.69 -25.50
N LEU A 527 -24.61 7.80 -25.23
CA LEU A 527 -25.41 7.83 -24.00
C LEU A 527 -24.53 7.71 -22.76
N LEU A 528 -23.58 6.77 -22.75
CA LEU A 528 -22.64 6.62 -21.63
C LEU A 528 -21.74 7.85 -21.48
N HIS A 529 -21.27 8.41 -22.60
CA HIS A 529 -20.44 9.61 -22.58
C HIS A 529 -21.20 10.84 -22.04
N GLU A 530 -22.46 11.02 -22.41
CA GLU A 530 -23.31 12.10 -21.87
C GLU A 530 -23.65 11.87 -20.39
N TYR A 531 -23.89 10.63 -19.99
CA TYR A 531 -24.09 10.27 -18.58
C TYR A 531 -22.84 10.59 -17.75
N ARG A 532 -21.65 10.25 -18.25
CA ARG A 532 -20.38 10.63 -17.62
C ARG A 532 -20.24 12.15 -17.47
N LYS A 533 -20.50 12.92 -18.52
CA LYS A 533 -20.47 14.40 -18.45
C LYS A 533 -21.46 14.95 -17.41
N MET A 534 -22.63 14.31 -17.26
CA MET A 534 -23.59 14.69 -16.23
C MET A 534 -23.00 14.51 -14.83
N ILE A 535 -22.33 13.39 -14.55
CA ILE A 535 -21.62 13.17 -13.27
C ILE A 535 -20.50 14.20 -13.07
N GLU A 536 -19.68 14.46 -14.08
CA GLU A 536 -18.60 15.47 -13.99
C GLU A 536 -19.14 16.87 -13.69
N ARG A 537 -20.24 17.27 -14.34
CA ARG A 537 -20.92 18.55 -14.08
C ARG A 537 -21.49 18.61 -12.68
N PHE A 538 -22.10 17.52 -12.20
CA PHE A 538 -22.60 17.43 -10.84
C PHE A 538 -21.48 17.61 -9.81
N LEU A 539 -20.35 16.91 -9.98
CA LEU A 539 -19.17 17.08 -9.13
C LEU A 539 -18.65 18.52 -9.20
N HIS A 540 -18.50 19.09 -10.40
CA HIS A 540 -18.05 20.47 -10.57
C HIS A 540 -18.95 21.47 -9.84
N LEU A 541 -20.27 21.31 -9.93
CA LEU A 541 -21.24 22.16 -9.23
C LEU A 541 -21.13 22.00 -7.71
N ALA A 542 -20.92 20.77 -7.21
CA ALA A 542 -20.69 20.51 -5.79
C ALA A 542 -19.42 21.23 -5.30
N TRP A 543 -18.33 21.17 -6.06
CA TRP A 543 -17.08 21.86 -5.72
C TRP A 543 -17.23 23.37 -5.80
N ALA A 544 -17.93 23.91 -6.79
CA ALA A 544 -18.19 25.34 -6.92
C ALA A 544 -19.04 25.88 -5.77
N THR A 545 -20.09 25.14 -5.38
CA THR A 545 -20.94 25.48 -4.23
C THR A 545 -20.12 25.48 -2.94
N LEU A 546 -19.24 24.50 -2.78
CA LEU A 546 -18.39 24.40 -1.60
C LEU A 546 -17.33 25.50 -1.54
N ASP A 547 -16.67 25.78 -2.67
CA ASP A 547 -15.72 26.88 -2.80
C ASP A 547 -16.36 28.22 -2.42
N GLN A 548 -17.58 28.49 -2.88
CA GLN A 548 -18.34 29.67 -2.47
C GLN A 548 -18.62 29.71 -0.98
N ALA A 549 -19.14 28.62 -0.40
CA ALA A 549 -19.45 28.54 1.03
C ALA A 549 -18.19 28.76 1.89
N VAL A 550 -17.07 28.14 1.52
CA VAL A 550 -15.79 28.26 2.26
C VAL A 550 -15.18 29.67 2.10
N LEU A 551 -15.38 30.34 0.96
CA LEU A 551 -14.93 31.72 0.75
C LEU A 551 -15.78 32.76 1.50
N GLU A 552 -17.09 32.55 1.58
CA GLU A 552 -18.00 33.43 2.34
C GLU A 552 -17.74 33.37 3.84
N ASP A 553 -17.33 32.20 4.36
CA ASP A 553 -17.06 31.99 5.80
C ASP A 553 -15.70 32.55 6.27
N LYS A 554 -14.79 32.92 5.35
CA LYS A 554 -13.59 33.72 5.71
C LYS A 554 -13.95 35.13 6.22
N TYR A 555 -15.21 35.57 6.08
CA TYR A 555 -15.69 36.88 6.49
C TYR A 555 -16.73 36.92 7.63
N TYR A 556 -17.15 35.81 8.25
CA TYR A 556 -18.16 35.87 9.32
C TYR A 556 -17.77 35.26 10.69
N LYS A 557 -17.69 36.19 11.65
CA LYS A 557 -17.87 36.00 13.09
C LYS A 557 -19.13 35.17 13.39
N ALA A 558 -19.00 34.05 14.11
CA ALA A 558 -19.81 33.66 15.28
C ALA A 558 -19.63 32.17 15.62
N SER A 559 -19.81 31.86 16.90
CA SER A 559 -19.62 30.59 17.62
C SER A 559 -20.41 29.35 17.15
N VAL A 560 -21.05 29.39 15.97
CA VAL A 560 -21.89 28.32 15.43
C VAL A 560 -21.56 28.11 13.94
N VAL A 561 -20.79 27.06 13.65
CA VAL A 561 -20.53 26.61 12.28
C VAL A 561 -21.71 25.75 11.84
N VAL A 562 -22.48 26.21 10.85
CA VAL A 562 -23.61 25.46 10.29
C VAL A 562 -23.08 24.53 9.20
N PRO A 563 -23.42 23.23 9.22
CA PRO A 563 -22.96 22.31 8.18
C PRO A 563 -23.46 22.74 6.81
N VAL A 564 -22.61 22.69 5.79
CA VAL A 564 -23.04 22.95 4.41
C VAL A 564 -24.14 21.94 4.05
N SER A 565 -25.37 22.43 3.89
CA SER A 565 -26.57 21.59 3.72
C SER A 565 -26.49 20.64 2.52
N MET A 566 -25.72 21.02 1.49
CA MET A 566 -25.43 20.18 0.33
C MET A 566 -24.69 18.88 0.67
N PHE A 567 -23.97 18.82 1.79
CA PHE A 567 -23.12 17.71 2.19
C PHE A 567 -23.65 16.95 3.40
N ALA A 568 -24.29 17.63 4.34
CA ALA A 568 -24.84 17.01 5.55
C ALA A 568 -26.38 16.94 5.60
N GLY A 569 -27.09 17.77 4.83
CA GLY A 569 -28.56 17.84 4.81
C GLY A 569 -29.22 17.04 3.68
N GLU A 570 -30.55 17.05 3.62
CA GLU A 570 -31.33 16.50 2.49
C GLU A 570 -31.26 17.44 1.28
N ASN A 571 -31.08 16.87 0.08
CA ASN A 571 -31.08 17.63 -1.16
C ASN A 571 -31.60 16.74 -2.28
N ALA A 572 -32.84 16.97 -2.71
CA ALA A 572 -33.53 16.10 -3.66
C ALA A 572 -32.79 15.92 -5.00
N LEU A 573 -32.13 16.97 -5.51
CA LEU A 573 -31.37 16.87 -6.76
C LEU A 573 -30.09 16.04 -6.58
N ARG A 574 -29.33 16.31 -5.51
CA ARG A 574 -28.16 15.51 -5.16
C ARG A 574 -28.55 14.05 -4.98
N ASP A 575 -29.59 13.81 -4.18
CA ASP A 575 -30.04 12.46 -3.83
C ASP A 575 -30.51 11.68 -5.06
N ALA A 576 -31.19 12.34 -6.02
CA ALA A 576 -31.56 11.73 -7.29
C ALA A 576 -30.35 11.36 -8.16
N VAL A 577 -29.35 12.25 -8.27
CA VAL A 577 -28.13 11.98 -9.06
C VAL A 577 -27.30 10.87 -8.40
N VAL A 578 -27.12 10.91 -7.08
CA VAL A 578 -26.40 9.90 -6.31
C VAL A 578 -27.08 8.54 -6.42
N GLN A 579 -28.42 8.49 -6.30
CA GLN A 579 -29.17 7.25 -6.46
C GLN A 579 -29.02 6.69 -7.87
N GLY A 580 -29.16 7.53 -8.91
CA GLY A 580 -28.97 7.08 -10.29
C GLY A 580 -27.56 6.55 -10.57
N PHE A 581 -26.53 7.13 -9.95
CA PHE A 581 -25.15 6.64 -10.04
C PHE A 581 -24.97 5.30 -9.31
N LEU A 582 -25.57 5.16 -8.13
CA LEU A 582 -25.57 3.92 -7.36
C LEU A 582 -26.26 2.78 -8.13
N ASP A 583 -27.40 3.05 -8.76
CA ASP A 583 -28.17 2.06 -9.52
C ASP A 583 -27.36 1.54 -10.71
N VAL A 584 -26.70 2.44 -11.46
CA VAL A 584 -25.83 2.07 -12.60
C VAL A 584 -24.66 1.19 -12.14
N LEU A 585 -23.95 1.61 -11.08
CA LEU A 585 -22.80 0.85 -10.57
C LEU A 585 -23.21 -0.50 -9.95
N SER A 586 -24.37 -0.58 -9.31
CA SER A 586 -24.85 -1.81 -8.69
C SER A 586 -25.28 -2.82 -9.75
N ALA A 587 -26.02 -2.38 -10.78
CA ALA A 587 -26.40 -3.22 -11.90
C ALA A 587 -25.17 -3.73 -12.68
N ASP A 588 -24.17 -2.87 -12.89
CA ASP A 588 -22.90 -3.25 -13.52
C ASP A 588 -22.12 -4.27 -12.67
N ALA A 589 -22.05 -4.09 -11.35
CA ALA A 589 -21.40 -5.02 -10.44
C ALA A 589 -22.11 -6.39 -10.40
N GLU A 590 -23.44 -6.41 -10.41
CA GLU A 590 -24.23 -7.65 -10.47
C GLU A 590 -23.97 -8.40 -11.78
N ALA A 591 -24.02 -7.69 -12.91
CA ALA A 591 -23.72 -8.27 -14.23
C ALA A 591 -22.29 -8.82 -14.29
N HIS A 592 -21.33 -8.10 -13.70
CA HIS A 592 -19.94 -8.53 -13.63
C HIS A 592 -19.77 -9.79 -12.77
N GLU A 593 -20.44 -9.89 -11.62
CA GLU A 593 -20.40 -11.11 -10.80
C GLU A 593 -21.02 -12.32 -11.49
N ILE A 594 -22.10 -12.14 -12.26
CA ILE A 594 -22.68 -13.21 -13.08
C ILE A 594 -21.65 -13.68 -14.11
N MET A 595 -21.02 -12.74 -14.83
CA MET A 595 -19.95 -13.06 -15.79
C MET A 595 -18.79 -13.80 -15.13
N LEU A 596 -18.35 -13.35 -13.94
CA LEU A 596 -17.29 -14.03 -13.19
C LEU A 596 -17.74 -15.43 -12.74
N ALA A 597 -18.99 -15.61 -12.31
CA ALA A 597 -19.54 -16.90 -11.94
C ALA A 597 -19.57 -17.90 -13.11
N ASP A 598 -19.99 -17.47 -14.29
CA ASP A 598 -19.98 -18.31 -15.51
C ASP A 598 -18.55 -18.73 -15.86
N ARG A 599 -17.61 -17.78 -15.84
CA ARG A 599 -16.20 -18.09 -16.09
C ARG A 599 -15.61 -18.99 -14.99
N ARG A 600 -16.06 -18.91 -13.72
CA ARG A 600 -15.67 -19.87 -12.63
C ARG A 600 -16.12 -21.28 -13.00
N VAL A 601 -17.34 -21.45 -13.51
CA VAL A 601 -17.88 -22.74 -13.95
C VAL A 601 -17.10 -23.28 -15.16
N GLU A 602 -16.84 -22.45 -16.16
CA GLU A 602 -16.02 -22.83 -17.31
C GLU A 602 -14.60 -23.22 -16.90
N GLY A 603 -13.99 -22.48 -15.98
CA GLY A 603 -12.66 -22.75 -15.43
C GLY A 603 -12.58 -24.12 -14.78
N MET A 604 -13.57 -24.46 -13.93
CA MET A 604 -13.68 -25.78 -13.30
C MET A 604 -13.87 -26.90 -14.32
N SER A 605 -14.69 -26.68 -15.36
CA SER A 605 -14.90 -27.63 -16.45
C SER A 605 -13.59 -27.90 -17.22
N ARG A 606 -12.86 -26.84 -17.59
CA ARG A 606 -11.55 -26.92 -18.25
C ARG A 606 -10.50 -27.61 -17.35
N ALA A 607 -10.52 -27.36 -16.05
CA ALA A 607 -9.62 -28.00 -15.08
C ALA A 607 -9.89 -29.50 -14.96
N ARG A 608 -11.17 -29.92 -14.86
CA ARG A 608 -11.58 -31.34 -14.90
C ARG A 608 -11.13 -32.03 -16.18
N ALA A 609 -11.38 -31.41 -17.34
CA ALA A 609 -10.94 -31.94 -18.63
C ALA A 609 -9.40 -32.09 -18.71
N LYS A 610 -8.64 -31.12 -18.18
CA LYS A 610 -7.17 -31.22 -18.11
C LYS A 610 -6.69 -32.33 -17.17
N ALA A 611 -7.36 -32.53 -16.03
CA ALA A 611 -7.05 -33.61 -15.09
C ALA A 611 -7.29 -34.98 -15.73
N GLU A 612 -8.40 -35.15 -16.46
CA GLU A 612 -8.70 -36.36 -17.23
C GLU A 612 -7.65 -36.62 -18.32
N ILE A 613 -7.27 -35.61 -19.11
CA ILE A 613 -6.21 -35.72 -20.12
C ILE A 613 -4.87 -36.11 -19.48
N LYS A 614 -4.53 -35.52 -18.32
CA LYS A 614 -3.30 -35.84 -17.58
C LYS A 614 -3.32 -37.29 -17.07
N GLN A 615 -4.46 -37.76 -16.58
CA GLN A 615 -4.65 -39.14 -16.13
C GLN A 615 -4.58 -40.13 -17.29
N GLN A 616 -5.17 -39.80 -18.45
CA GLN A 616 -5.08 -40.57 -19.69
C GLN A 616 -3.63 -40.65 -20.21
N LYS A 617 -2.90 -39.53 -20.19
CA LYS A 617 -1.46 -39.53 -20.56
C LYS A 617 -0.60 -40.33 -19.59
N ALA A 618 -0.93 -40.33 -18.30
CA ALA A 618 -0.22 -41.13 -17.30
C ALA A 618 -0.49 -42.64 -17.48
N THR A 619 -1.74 -43.03 -17.75
CA THR A 619 -2.08 -44.42 -18.09
C THR A 619 -1.48 -44.85 -19.42
N GLN A 620 -1.47 -43.98 -20.44
CA GLN A 620 -0.85 -44.26 -21.74
C GLN A 620 0.67 -44.43 -21.62
N LYS A 621 1.34 -43.58 -20.83
CA LYS A 621 2.78 -43.73 -20.53
C LYS A 621 3.07 -45.02 -19.76
N SER A 622 2.26 -45.35 -18.76
CA SER A 622 2.38 -46.63 -18.05
C SER A 622 2.15 -47.83 -18.97
N ALA A 623 1.23 -47.75 -19.93
CA ALA A 623 0.99 -48.80 -20.92
C ALA A 623 2.14 -48.93 -21.94
N GLU A 624 2.73 -47.80 -22.36
CA GLU A 624 3.94 -47.79 -23.20
C GLU A 624 5.15 -48.37 -22.47
N ASP A 625 5.31 -48.10 -21.17
CA ASP A 625 6.40 -48.64 -20.36
C ASP A 625 6.23 -50.16 -20.16
N VAL A 626 5.00 -50.64 -19.88
CA VAL A 626 4.68 -52.08 -19.82
C VAL A 626 4.88 -52.77 -21.17
N TYR A 627 4.52 -52.11 -22.29
CA TYR A 627 4.76 -52.64 -23.63
C TYR A 627 6.26 -52.74 -23.95
N LYS A 628 7.05 -51.71 -23.60
CA LYS A 628 8.51 -51.72 -23.78
C LYS A 628 9.16 -52.82 -22.95
N GLU A 629 8.76 -53.03 -21.70
CA GLU A 629 9.28 -54.12 -20.87
C GLU A 629 8.90 -55.51 -21.44
N SER A 630 7.67 -55.69 -21.92
CA SER A 630 7.23 -56.95 -22.53
C SER A 630 7.94 -57.23 -23.87
N PHE A 631 8.12 -56.21 -24.70
CA PHE A 631 8.78 -56.31 -26.00
C PHE A 631 10.29 -56.55 -25.85
N LEU A 632 10.98 -55.77 -25.01
CA LEU A 632 12.40 -55.97 -24.69
C LEU A 632 12.64 -57.32 -24.00
N GLY A 633 11.76 -57.73 -23.09
CA GLY A 633 11.83 -59.04 -22.44
C GLY A 633 11.72 -60.21 -23.42
N LYS A 634 10.81 -60.12 -24.40
CA LYS A 634 10.65 -61.14 -25.46
C LYS A 634 11.80 -61.11 -26.47
N LEU A 635 12.31 -59.94 -26.83
CA LEU A 635 13.44 -59.77 -27.73
C LEU A 635 14.74 -60.36 -27.14
N MET A 636 14.99 -60.10 -25.85
CA MET A 636 16.13 -60.65 -25.12
C MET A 636 16.01 -62.17 -24.89
N ALA A 637 14.80 -62.69 -24.70
CA ALA A 637 14.57 -64.13 -24.61
C ALA A 637 14.81 -64.86 -25.95
N SER A 638 14.42 -64.22 -27.07
CA SER A 638 14.69 -64.71 -28.43
C SER A 638 16.19 -64.74 -28.74
N GLN A 639 16.95 -63.71 -28.36
CA GLN A 639 18.40 -63.69 -28.57
C GLN A 639 19.14 -64.71 -27.69
N LYS A 640 18.67 -64.98 -26.46
CA LYS A 640 19.27 -66.00 -25.58
C LYS A 640 19.07 -67.45 -26.05
N GLN A 641 18.04 -67.74 -26.84
CA GLN A 641 17.83 -69.09 -27.39
C GLN A 641 18.72 -69.40 -28.62
N GLU A 642 19.24 -68.40 -29.32
CA GLU A 642 20.08 -68.60 -30.51
C GLU A 642 21.60 -68.59 -30.23
N LEU A 643 22.03 -68.15 -29.04
CA LEU A 643 23.46 -68.06 -28.70
C LEU A 643 24.23 -69.38 -28.49
N PRO A 644 23.64 -70.54 -28.12
CA PRO A 644 24.42 -71.79 -28.01
C PRO A 644 24.77 -72.44 -29.36
N ALA A 645 24.22 -71.95 -30.48
CA ALA A 645 24.44 -72.53 -31.81
C ALA A 645 25.57 -71.85 -32.61
N LEU A 646 25.87 -70.57 -32.35
CA LEU A 646 26.95 -69.84 -33.04
C LEU A 646 28.32 -69.96 -32.37
N ASP A 647 28.40 -70.25 -31.06
CA ASP A 647 29.68 -70.43 -30.36
C ASP A 647 30.41 -71.74 -30.73
N ARG A 648 29.72 -72.70 -31.35
CA ARG A 648 30.36 -73.90 -31.93
C ARG A 648 30.95 -73.66 -33.33
N GLN A 649 30.60 -72.56 -34.00
CA GLN A 649 31.05 -72.27 -35.36
C GLN A 649 32.24 -71.31 -35.41
N ASN A 650 32.42 -70.46 -34.39
CA ASN A 650 33.53 -69.49 -34.32
C ASN A 650 34.83 -70.04 -33.69
N ALA A 651 34.82 -71.23 -33.07
CA ALA A 651 36.03 -71.88 -32.55
C ALA A 651 36.95 -72.48 -33.66
N VAL A 652 36.53 -72.42 -34.93
CA VAL A 652 37.28 -72.97 -36.09
C VAL A 652 38.03 -71.89 -36.89
N ILE A 653 37.81 -70.59 -36.62
CA ILE A 653 38.39 -69.50 -37.45
C ILE A 653 39.60 -68.79 -36.79
N ASN A 654 39.82 -68.92 -35.47
CA ASN A 654 40.92 -68.23 -34.77
C ASN A 654 42.30 -68.95 -34.82
N SER A 655 42.59 -69.71 -35.88
CA SER A 655 43.94 -70.18 -36.21
C SER A 655 44.49 -69.47 -37.45
N ALA A 656 44.49 -68.13 -37.46
CA ALA A 656 45.29 -67.32 -38.37
C ALA A 656 45.35 -65.87 -37.88
N ALA A 657 46.48 -65.52 -37.22
CA ALA A 657 47.28 -64.28 -37.21
C ALA A 657 46.69 -62.91 -37.68
N PRO A 658 47.36 -61.75 -37.44
CA PRO A 658 48.46 -61.40 -36.52
C PRO A 658 48.20 -60.11 -35.69
N GLU A 659 49.17 -59.77 -34.85
CA GLU A 659 49.30 -58.58 -34.00
C GLU A 659 49.37 -57.23 -34.76
N GLU A 660 49.08 -56.18 -33.99
CA GLU A 660 48.67 -54.81 -34.32
C GLU A 660 49.78 -53.84 -34.80
N PRO A 661 49.42 -52.70 -35.45
CA PRO A 661 50.29 -51.53 -35.53
C PRO A 661 49.89 -50.37 -34.60
N ALA A 662 50.88 -49.92 -33.84
CA ALA A 662 50.88 -48.87 -32.82
C ALA A 662 50.85 -47.42 -33.36
N TRP A 663 49.71 -46.94 -33.85
CA TRP A 663 49.50 -45.50 -34.16
C TRP A 663 48.17 -44.91 -33.65
N LEU A 664 47.44 -45.65 -32.82
CA LEU A 664 46.09 -45.27 -32.36
C LEU A 664 46.00 -44.64 -30.95
N GLU A 665 47.13 -44.46 -30.25
CA GLU A 665 47.17 -43.69 -28.98
C GLU A 665 47.39 -42.18 -29.18
N GLY A 666 47.63 -41.70 -30.41
CA GLY A 666 47.95 -40.29 -30.68
C GLY A 666 46.78 -39.36 -31.03
N ALA A 667 45.56 -39.88 -31.25
CA ALA A 667 44.47 -39.11 -31.86
C ALA A 667 43.28 -38.77 -30.91
N GLN A 668 43.42 -39.02 -29.60
CA GLN A 668 42.40 -38.68 -28.60
C GLN A 668 42.55 -37.28 -27.97
N GLN A 669 43.44 -36.41 -28.48
CA GLN A 669 43.68 -35.08 -27.89
C GLN A 669 43.45 -33.86 -28.80
N THR A 670 42.89 -34.02 -30.00
CA THR A 670 42.80 -32.90 -30.98
C THR A 670 41.45 -32.77 -31.72
N MET A 671 40.33 -33.07 -31.07
CA MET A 671 38.98 -32.66 -31.55
C MET A 671 38.11 -32.07 -30.43
N ARG A 672 38.73 -31.31 -29.52
CA ARG A 672 38.06 -30.27 -28.73
C ARG A 672 38.48 -28.90 -29.26
N ARG A 673 37.86 -28.45 -30.35
CA ARG A 673 37.72 -27.05 -30.79
C ARG A 673 36.98 -27.04 -32.13
N THR A 674 36.12 -26.04 -32.32
CA THR A 674 35.24 -25.75 -33.48
C THR A 674 33.99 -26.65 -33.53
N ASP A 675 32.75 -26.15 -33.53
CA ASP A 675 32.23 -25.15 -34.45
C ASP A 675 31.13 -24.24 -33.85
N ALA A 676 31.42 -22.94 -33.87
CA ALA A 676 30.40 -21.91 -34.01
C ALA A 676 30.46 -21.41 -35.47
N THR A 677 29.26 -21.16 -36.02
CA THR A 677 28.98 -20.40 -37.26
C THR A 677 29.26 -21.07 -38.61
N ARG A 678 28.19 -21.33 -39.39
CA ARG A 678 27.80 -20.48 -40.55
C ARG A 678 26.65 -21.09 -41.39
N ARG A 679 25.60 -20.26 -41.52
CA ARG A 679 24.85 -19.88 -42.74
C ARG A 679 24.07 -20.92 -43.55
N GLY A 680 22.80 -20.57 -43.83
CA GLY A 680 22.33 -20.42 -45.22
C GLY A 680 20.97 -21.04 -45.60
N ASP A 681 19.92 -20.21 -45.52
CA ASP A 681 18.70 -20.06 -46.36
C ASP A 681 18.10 -21.20 -47.23
N SER A 682 16.78 -21.40 -47.15
CA SER A 682 15.77 -21.12 -48.22
C SER A 682 14.36 -21.77 -47.99
N LEU A 683 13.31 -21.02 -48.36
CA LEU A 683 11.83 -21.31 -48.40
C LEU A 683 11.43 -22.25 -49.59
N PRO A 684 10.16 -22.68 -49.92
CA PRO A 684 8.81 -22.11 -49.57
C PRO A 684 7.54 -23.07 -49.47
N THR A 685 6.36 -22.48 -49.11
CA THR A 685 4.93 -22.83 -49.47
C THR A 685 4.28 -24.16 -48.96
N ARG A 686 2.96 -24.37 -48.71
CA ARG A 686 1.66 -23.68 -48.92
C ARG A 686 0.50 -24.35 -48.11
N THR A 687 -0.51 -23.54 -47.71
CA THR A 687 -2.00 -23.77 -47.65
C THR A 687 -2.77 -24.62 -46.60
N LYS A 688 -3.75 -23.90 -45.99
CA LYS A 688 -5.18 -24.20 -45.65
C LYS A 688 -5.49 -25.24 -44.55
N GLY A 689 -6.41 -25.02 -43.59
CA GLY A 689 -7.31 -23.89 -43.35
C GLY A 689 -8.24 -24.09 -42.12
N ARG A 690 -8.91 -22.98 -41.76
CA ARG A 690 -10.21 -22.79 -41.06
C ARG A 690 -10.58 -23.59 -39.80
N GLY A 691 -10.76 -22.84 -38.72
CA GLY A 691 -11.75 -23.05 -37.65
C GLY A 691 -11.93 -21.76 -36.84
N GLN A 692 -13.04 -21.03 -37.06
CA GLN A 692 -13.39 -19.80 -36.36
C GLN A 692 -13.93 -20.10 -34.94
N MET A 693 -13.46 -19.35 -33.94
CA MET A 693 -14.22 -19.02 -32.73
C MET A 693 -13.88 -17.58 -32.36
N THR A 694 -14.92 -16.76 -32.27
CA THR A 694 -14.91 -15.32 -31.93
C THR A 694 -14.43 -15.07 -30.51
N ARG A 695 -13.54 -14.08 -30.34
CA ARG A 695 -12.99 -13.61 -29.06
C ARG A 695 -12.95 -12.08 -29.08
N LEU A 696 -13.45 -11.46 -28.00
CA LEU A 696 -13.35 -10.03 -27.74
C LEU A 696 -11.92 -9.70 -27.28
N GLU A 697 -11.28 -8.71 -27.92
CA GLU A 697 -9.90 -8.28 -27.62
C GLU A 697 -9.87 -6.79 -27.30
N ALA A 698 -9.35 -6.44 -26.12
CA ALA A 698 -8.82 -5.11 -25.85
C ALA A 698 -7.43 -5.02 -26.51
N ALA A 699 -7.29 -4.13 -27.50
CA ALA A 699 -6.06 -3.96 -28.27
C ALA A 699 -5.38 -2.63 -27.92
N MET A 700 -4.13 -2.69 -27.47
CA MET A 700 -3.24 -1.53 -27.35
C MET A 700 -2.56 -1.27 -28.70
N SER A 701 -2.54 -0.02 -29.13
CA SER A 701 -1.67 0.41 -30.24
C SER A 701 -0.30 0.78 -29.69
N PRO A 702 0.82 0.30 -30.26
CA PRO A 702 2.15 0.71 -29.82
C PRO A 702 2.41 2.18 -30.21
N PRO A 703 3.19 2.95 -29.43
CA PRO A 703 3.56 4.31 -29.79
C PRO A 703 4.45 4.27 -31.04
N ARG A 704 4.09 5.05 -32.07
CA ARG A 704 4.99 5.32 -33.20
C ARG A 704 6.05 6.31 -32.73
N GLY A 705 7.31 5.89 -32.83
CA GLY A 705 8.48 6.73 -32.58
C GLY A 705 8.70 7.81 -33.62
#